data_AF-A0A6C0CAB9-F1
#
_entry.id   AF-A0A6C0CAB9-F1
#
_cell.length_a   1.000
_cell.length_b   1.000
_cell.length_c   1.000
_cell.angle_alpha   90.00
_cell.angle_beta   90.00
_cell.angle_gamma   90.00
#
_symmetry.space_group_name_H-M   'P 1'
#
loop_
_entity.id
_entity.type
_entity.pdbx_description
1 polymer ?
#
loop_
_entity_poly.entity_id
_entity_poly.type
_entity_poly.pdbx_seq_one_letter_code
_entity_poly.pdbx_strand_id
1 'polypeptide(L)'
;MGVLEFFGTLLKNNVTSSSIKTDFKEKMNIDHFFLDFNSIIYGSKAKILSEVNNFMISVLKTMYEKKTINNNVFNELFKKYEMQEIQAEIKPDTDPMKIVTMFHEHFDDKRLDKMIIAVTINTVFHLIRTYCNNKTIKTLMLALDGVPSKGKMVEQKQRRYLGAITEEYKKKILGKYKNHLLEQKNFIYLVKKYPIEWVTKMTPGTEFMNKLSGYLRSEKIQNKLKLNRSQMKIVLSDIYEVGEGEKKIVNYINKYLYKTKDTVAVYSPDADVILLCMILSINNVYYLRHNQQTSLYDLIDVKMLKENIAYYINNHPSFSKETFDIHRINYDIVCISTLFGNDFVPKIESLNVKQGFQHILDTYLRILLKFKEKSYYLVKVNDDHFSMSFVFLKNMLRALLPIEEDFIKHNNVYNKYINAGKIKDVFDYMEITEKNIVPTVNNLKNEYRDLTHTIQTHGNLSYFENHDELMKSLKKSLNIVIDDQCVNTTYLSNKEFIQLLIDVYSKTREFPRININLNSYSHHMDDQYHKKKLEQNHVTDPYDKEIYRFDNMLDEYYVKFNNSPLVLTQNRIIPFYAEYFHVKLFDGESLSKDAKKVMHDYLEGILWVFNSYFNDKTYVNTWCYLHEKSPLLTHFVMYLDEIDQKVFSDTFNGLDKYYVSDLSTYFTPLEQLMYVSPIVDNVLNLLPKNYRQFIESDDLDPFLKKYFININQIVDKLWSEKVSSEVDCKGMAYMTKCIVKSISKLSAKDDKLFLKAIRKVSQTPESIKRSKNAEPKY
;
A
#
# COMPACT_ATOMS: atom_id res chain seq x y z
N MET A 1 1.82 -0.08 -0.16
CA MET A 1 1.21 1.19 0.30
C MET A 1 0.74 1.94 -0.94
N GLY A 2 0.52 3.25 -0.87
CA GLY A 2 0.23 4.05 -2.05
C GLY A 2 -1.20 3.95 -2.59
N VAL A 3 -1.34 3.92 -3.92
CA VAL A 3 -2.61 3.76 -4.62
C VAL A 3 -3.18 2.36 -4.35
N LEU A 4 -4.21 2.33 -3.51
CA LEU A 4 -4.81 1.09 -3.02
C LEU A 4 -5.28 0.22 -4.20
N GLU A 5 -4.89 -1.06 -4.18
CA GLU A 5 -5.28 -2.09 -5.16
C GLU A 5 -4.83 -1.84 -6.61
N PHE A 6 -4.01 -0.81 -6.87
CA PHE A 6 -3.55 -0.45 -8.22
C PHE A 6 -2.88 -1.62 -8.96
N PHE A 7 -1.84 -2.23 -8.37
CA PHE A 7 -1.17 -3.40 -8.97
C PHE A 7 -2.13 -4.56 -9.24
N GLY A 8 -3.04 -4.84 -8.29
CA GLY A 8 -4.03 -5.91 -8.45
C GLY A 8 -5.01 -5.66 -9.59
N THR A 9 -5.33 -4.38 -9.86
CA THR A 9 -6.15 -3.97 -11.00
C THR A 9 -5.37 -4.09 -12.31
N LEU A 10 -4.11 -3.65 -12.35
CA LEU A 10 -3.26 -3.80 -13.54
C LEU A 10 -3.08 -5.27 -13.95
N LEU A 11 -2.91 -6.15 -12.96
CA LEU A 11 -2.75 -7.59 -13.20
C LEU A 11 -4.01 -8.24 -13.82
N LYS A 12 -5.20 -7.74 -13.45
CA LYS A 12 -6.49 -8.30 -13.90
C LYS A 12 -7.04 -7.64 -15.16
N ASN A 13 -6.53 -6.46 -15.52
CA ASN A 13 -7.00 -5.71 -16.66
C ASN A 13 -6.38 -6.25 -17.97
N ASN A 14 -7.21 -6.44 -18.98
CA ASN A 14 -6.84 -7.00 -20.29
C ASN A 14 -5.89 -6.11 -21.11
N VAL A 15 -5.86 -4.80 -20.85
CA VAL A 15 -4.92 -3.86 -21.50
C VAL A 15 -3.53 -4.03 -20.89
N THR A 16 -3.43 -4.12 -19.56
CA THR A 16 -2.14 -3.99 -18.86
C THR A 16 -1.50 -5.31 -18.46
N SER A 17 -2.26 -6.40 -18.37
CA SER A 17 -1.77 -7.68 -17.83
C SER A 17 -0.58 -8.27 -18.59
N SER A 18 -0.51 -8.11 -19.91
CA SER A 18 0.60 -8.64 -20.73
C SER A 18 1.96 -8.00 -20.46
N SER A 19 1.98 -6.84 -19.80
CA SER A 19 3.22 -6.17 -19.35
C SER A 19 3.79 -6.72 -18.03
N ILE A 20 3.06 -7.64 -17.37
CA ILE A 20 3.40 -8.16 -16.03
C ILE A 20 3.71 -9.66 -16.12
N LYS A 21 4.89 -10.04 -15.67
CA LYS A 21 5.32 -11.44 -15.51
C LYS A 21 5.33 -11.80 -14.03
N THR A 22 4.42 -12.67 -13.60
CA THR A 22 4.39 -13.19 -12.23
C THR A 22 5.38 -14.34 -12.06
N ASP A 23 5.94 -14.51 -10.86
CA ASP A 23 6.94 -15.56 -10.56
C ASP A 23 8.17 -15.50 -11.49
N PHE A 24 8.68 -14.29 -11.71
CA PHE A 24 9.84 -14.04 -12.54
C PHE A 24 11.12 -14.60 -11.90
N LYS A 25 11.87 -15.40 -12.66
CA LYS A 25 13.09 -16.11 -12.23
C LYS A 25 14.27 -16.00 -13.20
N GLU A 26 14.13 -15.22 -14.26
CA GLU A 26 15.14 -15.13 -15.31
C GLU A 26 16.13 -13.98 -15.06
N LYS A 27 17.31 -14.08 -15.66
CA LYS A 27 18.29 -12.99 -15.67
C LYS A 27 17.92 -11.94 -16.70
N MET A 28 18.08 -10.68 -16.32
CA MET A 28 17.92 -9.53 -17.18
C MET A 28 19.28 -8.94 -17.57
N ASN A 29 19.38 -8.47 -18.81
CA ASN A 29 20.48 -7.63 -19.27
C ASN A 29 20.17 -6.19 -18.90
N ILE A 30 20.60 -5.77 -17.70
CA ILE A 30 20.39 -4.42 -17.18
C ILE A 30 21.73 -3.69 -17.00
N ASP A 31 21.72 -2.39 -17.23
CA ASP A 31 22.85 -1.49 -17.05
C ASP A 31 22.86 -0.88 -15.64
N HIS A 32 21.69 -0.52 -15.11
CA HIS A 32 21.56 0.09 -13.80
C HIS A 32 20.52 -0.63 -12.96
N PHE A 33 20.88 -1.00 -11.72
CA PHE A 33 19.98 -1.62 -10.77
C PHE A 33 19.83 -0.75 -9.52
N PHE A 34 18.60 -0.31 -9.24
CA PHE A 34 18.26 0.57 -8.13
C PHE A 34 17.41 -0.20 -7.12
N LEU A 35 17.84 -0.23 -5.86
CA LEU A 35 17.16 -0.94 -4.79
C LEU A 35 16.60 0.05 -3.77
N ASP A 36 15.28 0.06 -3.60
CA ASP A 36 14.63 0.58 -2.39
C ASP A 36 14.98 -0.36 -1.23
N PHE A 37 15.92 0.08 -0.40
CA PHE A 37 16.62 -0.79 0.53
C PHE A 37 15.77 -1.12 1.77
N ASN A 38 14.88 -0.21 2.19
CA ASN A 38 14.12 -0.35 3.42
C ASN A 38 13.15 -1.54 3.36
N SER A 39 12.60 -1.81 2.18
CA SER A 39 11.76 -2.98 1.93
C SER A 39 12.48 -4.32 2.15
N ILE A 40 13.78 -4.40 1.83
CA ILE A 40 14.61 -5.60 1.99
C ILE A 40 14.84 -5.88 3.49
N ILE A 41 15.02 -4.83 4.28
CA ILE A 41 15.16 -4.94 5.75
C ILE A 41 13.89 -5.55 6.34
N TYR A 42 12.71 -5.07 5.92
CA TYR A 42 11.42 -5.58 6.39
C TYR A 42 11.25 -7.08 6.11
N GLY A 43 11.54 -7.51 4.88
CA GLY A 43 11.50 -8.93 4.51
C GLY A 43 12.49 -9.78 5.29
N SER A 44 13.70 -9.25 5.54
CA SER A 44 14.75 -9.93 6.31
C SER A 44 14.37 -10.10 7.77
N LYS A 45 13.80 -9.06 8.40
CA LYS A 45 13.26 -9.10 9.76
C LYS A 45 12.20 -10.19 9.87
N ALA A 46 11.19 -10.16 9.01
CA ALA A 46 10.07 -11.10 9.05
C ALA A 46 10.56 -12.56 8.92
N LYS A 47 11.52 -12.80 8.02
CA LYS A 47 12.13 -14.11 7.85
C LYS A 47 12.88 -14.60 9.10
N ILE A 48 13.78 -13.78 9.65
CA ILE A 48 14.57 -14.16 10.84
C ILE A 48 13.67 -14.41 12.05
N LEU A 49 12.72 -13.52 12.33
CA LEU A 49 11.83 -13.68 13.48
C LEU A 49 10.96 -14.92 13.33
N SER A 50 10.46 -15.21 12.13
CA SER A 50 9.71 -16.44 11.86
C SER A 50 10.57 -17.69 12.10
N GLU A 51 11.79 -17.74 11.53
CA GLU A 51 12.69 -18.89 11.68
C GLU A 51 13.09 -19.14 13.15
N VAL A 52 13.43 -18.09 13.89
CA VAL A 52 13.90 -18.19 15.28
C VAL A 52 12.76 -18.53 16.24
N ASN A 53 11.57 -17.94 16.08
CA ASN A 53 10.41 -18.31 16.87
C ASN A 53 9.97 -19.75 16.58
N ASN A 54 9.93 -20.16 15.31
CA ASN A 54 9.60 -21.54 14.94
C ASN A 54 10.60 -22.55 15.52
N PHE A 55 11.88 -22.17 15.63
CA PHE A 55 12.89 -23.00 16.28
C PHE A 55 12.61 -23.17 17.77
N MET A 56 12.37 -22.08 18.49
CA MET A 56 12.00 -22.12 19.92
C MET A 56 10.73 -22.95 20.15
N ILE A 57 9.69 -22.75 19.32
CA ILE A 57 8.44 -23.50 19.36
C ILE A 57 8.69 -25.00 19.18
N SER A 58 9.55 -25.36 18.23
CA SER A 58 9.88 -26.76 17.93
C SER A 58 10.58 -27.44 19.11
N VAL A 59 11.49 -26.71 19.78
CA VAL A 59 12.16 -27.20 21.00
C VAL A 59 11.14 -27.40 22.12
N LEU A 60 10.34 -26.37 22.44
CA LEU A 60 9.32 -26.43 23.49
C LEU A 60 8.30 -27.56 23.25
N LYS A 61 7.84 -27.74 22.02
CA LYS A 61 6.96 -28.84 21.62
C LYS A 61 7.61 -30.21 21.86
N THR A 62 8.87 -30.38 21.45
CA THR A 62 9.60 -31.65 21.63
C THR A 62 9.77 -31.99 23.10
N MET A 63 10.05 -30.98 23.92
CA MET A 63 10.15 -31.11 25.38
C MET A 63 8.80 -31.47 26.02
N TYR A 64 7.72 -30.84 25.58
CA TYR A 64 6.37 -31.18 26.04
C TYR A 64 6.02 -32.65 25.74
N GLU A 65 6.40 -33.13 24.56
CA GLU A 65 6.21 -34.52 24.13
C GLU A 65 7.18 -35.52 24.82
N LYS A 66 8.05 -35.05 25.72
CA LYS A 66 9.10 -35.84 26.40
C LYS A 66 10.04 -36.56 25.42
N LYS A 67 10.27 -35.96 24.25
CA LYS A 67 11.19 -36.46 23.22
C LYS A 67 12.57 -35.83 23.37
N THR A 68 13.57 -36.48 22.80
CA THR A 68 14.93 -35.94 22.77
C THR A 68 15.10 -34.88 21.68
N ILE A 69 15.77 -33.79 22.03
CA ILE A 69 16.26 -32.79 21.08
C ILE A 69 17.64 -33.18 20.50
N ASN A 70 18.22 -34.30 20.90
CA ASN A 70 19.49 -34.81 20.36
C ASN A 70 19.21 -35.70 19.14
N ASN A 71 18.75 -35.07 18.06
CA ASN A 71 18.53 -35.72 16.77
C ASN A 71 19.10 -34.85 15.64
N ASN A 72 19.26 -35.42 14.45
CA ASN A 72 19.92 -34.74 13.32
C ASN A 72 19.31 -33.37 13.01
N VAL A 73 17.97 -33.25 13.03
CA VAL A 73 17.27 -31.99 12.71
C VAL A 73 17.61 -30.89 13.72
N PHE A 74 17.52 -31.19 15.01
CA PHE A 74 17.87 -30.22 16.04
C PHE A 74 19.37 -29.95 16.10
N ASN A 75 20.22 -30.96 15.96
CA ASN A 75 21.68 -30.78 15.90
C ASN A 75 22.07 -29.78 14.80
N GLU A 76 21.43 -29.85 13.64
CA GLU A 76 21.64 -28.88 12.56
C GLU A 76 21.12 -27.48 12.91
N LEU A 77 19.94 -27.35 13.52
CA LEU A 77 19.37 -26.06 13.93
C LEU A 77 20.19 -25.38 15.04
N PHE A 78 20.54 -26.11 16.09
CA PHE A 78 21.40 -25.63 17.18
C PHE A 78 22.79 -25.24 16.63
N LYS A 79 23.36 -26.04 15.71
CA LYS A 79 24.62 -25.67 15.03
C LYS A 79 24.47 -24.41 14.16
N LYS A 80 23.38 -24.28 13.39
CA LYS A 80 23.11 -23.12 12.53
C LYS A 80 23.11 -21.81 13.32
N TYR A 81 22.58 -21.83 14.54
CA TYR A 81 22.48 -20.65 15.40
C TYR A 81 23.56 -20.56 16.49
N GLU A 82 24.54 -21.46 16.49
CA GLU A 82 25.64 -21.53 17.47
C GLU A 82 25.13 -21.68 18.92
N MET A 83 24.20 -22.62 19.14
CA MET A 83 23.51 -22.88 20.41
C MET A 83 23.84 -24.27 20.98
N GLN A 84 24.97 -24.88 20.61
CA GLN A 84 25.30 -26.25 21.05
C GLN A 84 25.46 -26.37 22.58
N GLU A 85 25.92 -25.32 23.26
CA GLU A 85 26.02 -25.29 24.72
C GLU A 85 24.61 -25.30 25.36
N ILE A 86 23.71 -24.44 24.86
CA ILE A 86 22.29 -24.42 25.26
C ILE A 86 21.65 -25.79 25.00
N GLN A 87 21.95 -26.43 23.87
CA GLN A 87 21.45 -27.77 23.57
C GLN A 87 21.87 -28.80 24.63
N ALA A 88 23.13 -28.75 25.08
CA ALA A 88 23.65 -29.66 26.10
C ALA A 88 23.03 -29.41 27.49
N GLU A 89 22.62 -28.17 27.78
CA GLU A 89 21.94 -27.81 29.03
C GLU A 89 20.48 -28.24 29.09
N ILE A 90 19.81 -28.40 27.94
CA ILE A 90 18.40 -28.82 27.89
C ILE A 90 18.30 -30.34 28.11
N LYS A 91 17.92 -30.68 29.34
CA LYS A 91 17.57 -32.04 29.79
C LYS A 91 16.06 -32.28 29.72
N PRO A 92 15.58 -33.55 29.66
CA PRO A 92 14.14 -33.90 29.57
C PRO A 92 13.21 -33.23 30.60
N ASP A 93 13.74 -32.86 31.77
CA ASP A 93 13.05 -32.25 32.91
C ASP A 93 13.30 -30.74 33.06
N THR A 94 13.97 -30.12 32.08
CA THR A 94 14.26 -28.67 32.10
C THR A 94 12.97 -27.87 32.12
N ASP A 95 12.89 -26.90 33.04
CA ASP A 95 11.78 -25.95 33.09
C ASP A 95 11.62 -25.25 31.73
N PRO A 96 10.43 -25.34 31.09
CA PRO A 96 10.15 -24.64 29.84
C PRO A 96 10.42 -23.14 29.89
N MET A 97 10.22 -22.49 31.04
CA MET A 97 10.53 -21.07 31.21
C MET A 97 12.06 -20.83 31.14
N LYS A 98 12.87 -21.75 31.66
CA LYS A 98 14.34 -21.68 31.53
C LYS A 98 14.75 -21.75 30.06
N ILE A 99 14.10 -22.60 29.26
CA ILE A 99 14.34 -22.68 27.81
C ILE A 99 14.03 -21.35 27.12
N VAL A 100 12.87 -20.75 27.43
CA VAL A 100 12.51 -19.43 26.90
C VAL A 100 13.57 -18.40 27.26
N THR A 101 14.00 -18.35 28.53
CA THR A 101 15.05 -17.42 28.98
C THR A 101 16.35 -17.62 28.20
N MET A 102 16.84 -18.85 28.06
CA MET A 102 18.05 -19.16 27.28
C MET A 102 17.94 -18.69 25.83
N PHE A 103 16.77 -18.85 25.22
CA PHE A 103 16.51 -18.39 23.86
C PHE A 103 16.52 -16.85 23.77
N HIS A 104 15.90 -16.15 24.71
CA HIS A 104 15.90 -14.67 24.75
C HIS A 104 17.29 -14.09 25.04
N GLU A 105 18.06 -14.73 25.93
CA GLU A 105 19.45 -14.34 26.23
C GLU A 105 20.36 -14.57 25.02
N HIS A 106 20.17 -15.67 24.30
CA HIS A 106 20.95 -15.95 23.09
C HIS A 106 20.57 -15.04 21.93
N PHE A 107 19.28 -14.89 21.65
CA PHE A 107 18.74 -14.03 20.61
C PHE A 107 18.48 -12.62 21.13
N ASP A 108 19.48 -12.06 21.80
CA ASP A 108 19.45 -10.67 22.25
C ASP A 108 19.38 -9.69 21.06
N ASP A 109 19.10 -8.43 21.39
CA ASP A 109 18.99 -7.35 20.39
C ASP A 109 20.23 -7.23 19.50
N LYS A 110 21.42 -7.47 20.06
CA LYS A 110 22.70 -7.33 19.34
C LYS A 110 22.91 -8.47 18.34
N ARG A 111 22.53 -9.70 18.70
CA ARG A 111 22.59 -10.88 17.83
C ARG A 111 21.54 -10.79 16.74
N LEU A 112 20.30 -10.42 17.08
CA LEU A 112 19.23 -10.20 16.10
C LEU A 112 19.61 -9.11 15.09
N ASP A 113 20.15 -7.97 15.54
CA ASP A 113 20.64 -6.91 14.65
C ASP A 113 21.66 -7.47 13.63
N LYS A 114 22.65 -8.25 14.09
CA LYS A 114 23.66 -8.87 13.20
C LYS A 114 23.04 -9.86 12.22
N MET A 115 22.12 -10.71 12.68
CA MET A 115 21.46 -11.72 11.84
C MET A 115 20.60 -11.06 10.77
N ILE A 116 19.82 -10.04 11.13
CA ILE A 116 18.98 -9.29 10.19
C ILE A 116 19.86 -8.58 9.16
N ILE A 117 20.91 -7.88 9.57
CA ILE A 117 21.87 -7.24 8.64
C ILE A 117 22.48 -8.26 7.68
N ALA A 118 22.91 -9.42 8.19
CA ALA A 118 23.48 -10.47 7.36
C ALA A 118 22.47 -11.00 6.32
N VAL A 119 21.22 -11.27 6.71
CA VAL A 119 20.17 -11.70 5.79
C VAL A 119 19.79 -10.61 4.79
N THR A 120 19.75 -9.34 5.20
CA THR A 120 19.49 -8.21 4.30
C THR A 120 20.56 -8.12 3.22
N ILE A 121 21.84 -8.14 3.61
CA ILE A 121 22.96 -8.11 2.66
C ILE A 121 22.95 -9.36 1.76
N ASN A 122 22.68 -10.55 2.31
CA ASN A 122 22.57 -11.77 1.51
C ASN A 122 21.41 -11.73 0.52
N THR A 123 20.30 -11.09 0.89
CA THR A 123 19.16 -10.87 -0.02
C THR A 123 19.57 -9.99 -1.18
N VAL A 124 20.34 -8.91 -0.94
CA VAL A 124 20.88 -8.06 -2.01
C VAL A 124 21.79 -8.87 -2.95
N PHE A 125 22.69 -9.70 -2.41
CA PHE A 125 23.52 -10.59 -3.23
C PHE A 125 22.68 -11.57 -4.04
N HIS A 126 21.62 -12.12 -3.45
CA HIS A 126 20.70 -13.02 -4.12
C HIS A 126 19.97 -12.33 -5.27
N LEU A 127 19.39 -11.15 -5.05
CA LEU A 127 18.72 -10.36 -6.09
C LEU A 127 19.66 -10.10 -7.28
N ILE A 128 20.89 -9.66 -7.00
CA ILE A 128 21.87 -9.39 -8.05
C ILE A 128 22.26 -10.68 -8.79
N ARG A 129 22.47 -11.79 -8.07
CA ARG A 129 22.86 -13.07 -8.69
C ARG A 129 21.74 -13.65 -9.56
N THR A 130 20.49 -13.54 -9.10
CA THR A 130 19.30 -14.12 -9.72
C THR A 130 18.88 -13.30 -10.93
N TYR A 131 18.81 -11.97 -10.80
CA TYR A 131 18.17 -11.11 -11.79
C TYR A 131 19.12 -10.31 -12.67
N CYS A 132 20.40 -10.16 -12.30
CA CYS A 132 21.34 -9.35 -13.07
C CYS A 132 22.33 -10.22 -13.85
N ASN A 133 22.56 -9.87 -15.11
CA ASN A 133 23.73 -10.34 -15.84
C ASN A 133 24.99 -9.59 -15.36
N ASN A 134 26.02 -10.32 -14.95
CA ASN A 134 27.24 -9.74 -14.39
C ASN A 134 27.97 -8.82 -15.39
N LYS A 135 27.86 -9.12 -16.70
CA LYS A 135 28.60 -8.41 -17.74
C LYS A 135 28.00 -7.05 -18.10
N THR A 136 26.74 -6.80 -17.80
CA THR A 136 26.01 -5.61 -18.28
C THR A 136 25.89 -4.52 -17.22
N ILE A 137 25.91 -4.87 -15.93
CA ILE A 137 25.63 -3.92 -14.85
C ILE A 137 26.76 -2.89 -14.64
N LYS A 138 26.48 -1.64 -14.99
CA LYS A 138 27.33 -0.46 -14.81
C LYS A 138 27.13 0.19 -13.45
N THR A 139 25.91 0.21 -12.91
CA THR A 139 25.61 0.87 -11.63
C THR A 139 24.69 0.03 -10.76
N LEU A 140 25.03 -0.06 -9.47
CA LEU A 140 24.14 -0.56 -8.42
C LEU A 140 23.92 0.57 -7.41
N MET A 141 22.67 0.97 -7.20
CA MET A 141 22.32 1.94 -6.17
C MET A 141 21.55 1.27 -5.04
N LEU A 142 21.98 1.54 -3.81
CA LEU A 142 21.30 1.15 -2.57
C LEU A 142 20.73 2.42 -1.94
N ALA A 143 19.41 2.61 -2.00
CA ALA A 143 18.76 3.79 -1.46
C ALA A 143 18.09 3.48 -0.12
N LEU A 144 18.66 4.00 0.97
CA LEU A 144 18.05 3.96 2.29
C LEU A 144 17.16 5.19 2.49
N ASP A 145 16.04 5.04 3.20
CA ASP A 145 15.25 6.23 3.57
C ASP A 145 16.07 7.12 4.50
N GLY A 146 15.99 8.42 4.27
CA GLY A 146 16.33 9.43 5.27
C GLY A 146 15.08 10.06 5.85
N VAL A 147 15.22 11.28 6.37
CA VAL A 147 14.07 12.06 6.84
C VAL A 147 13.20 12.44 5.64
N PRO A 148 11.93 12.02 5.56
CA PRO A 148 11.08 12.30 4.40
C PRO A 148 10.37 13.66 4.52
N SER A 149 9.59 14.02 3.50
CA SER A 149 8.69 15.18 3.57
C SER A 149 7.65 15.03 4.68
N LYS A 150 7.16 16.17 5.17
CA LYS A 150 6.22 16.27 6.29
C LYS A 150 4.94 15.44 6.07
N GLY A 151 4.38 15.44 4.86
CA GLY A 151 3.23 14.60 4.50
C GLY A 151 3.45 13.12 4.84
N LYS A 152 4.62 12.56 4.48
CA LYS A 152 4.98 11.19 4.82
C LYS A 152 5.20 10.98 6.32
N MET A 153 5.78 11.96 7.01
CA MET A 153 5.96 11.87 8.48
C MET A 153 4.61 11.73 9.21
N VAL A 154 3.56 12.40 8.73
CA VAL A 154 2.20 12.26 9.28
C VAL A 154 1.65 10.85 9.06
N GLU A 155 1.78 10.29 7.85
CA GLU A 155 1.42 8.89 7.55
C GLU A 155 2.16 7.92 8.48
N GLN A 156 3.47 8.08 8.60
CA GLN A 156 4.32 7.24 9.44
C GLN A 156 3.91 7.31 10.91
N LYS A 157 3.54 8.51 11.40
CA LYS A 157 3.08 8.70 12.78
C LYS A 157 1.80 7.92 13.04
N GLN A 158 0.79 8.08 12.19
CA GLN A 158 -0.48 7.37 12.33
C GLN A 158 -0.27 5.84 12.33
N ARG A 159 0.54 5.33 11.38
CA ARG A 159 0.86 3.90 11.29
C ARG A 159 1.57 3.35 12.54
N ARG A 160 2.51 4.11 13.11
CA ARG A 160 3.27 3.66 14.31
C ARG A 160 2.40 3.62 15.55
N TYR A 161 1.55 4.62 15.76
CA TYR A 161 0.65 4.64 16.91
C TYR A 161 -0.40 3.53 16.80
N LEU A 162 -0.98 3.28 15.61
CA LEU A 162 -1.86 2.13 15.41
C LEU A 162 -1.16 0.80 15.67
N GLY A 163 0.11 0.67 15.26
CA GLY A 163 0.94 -0.50 15.56
C GLY A 163 1.08 -0.73 17.07
N ALA A 164 1.42 0.32 17.82
CA ALA A 164 1.55 0.23 19.28
C ALA A 164 0.21 -0.06 19.98
N ILE A 165 -0.89 0.59 19.56
CA ILE A 165 -2.24 0.29 20.07
C ILE A 165 -2.61 -1.18 19.81
N THR A 166 -2.30 -1.67 18.61
CA THR A 166 -2.55 -3.07 18.21
C THR A 166 -1.76 -4.04 19.07
N GLU A 167 -0.46 -3.80 19.26
CA GLU A 167 0.41 -4.65 20.08
C GLU A 167 -0.06 -4.69 21.54
N GLU A 168 -0.36 -3.54 22.13
CA GLU A 168 -0.85 -3.45 23.51
C GLU A 168 -2.25 -4.09 23.68
N TYR A 169 -3.16 -3.93 22.71
CA TYR A 169 -4.46 -4.59 22.76
C TYR A 169 -4.32 -6.12 22.66
N LYS A 170 -3.42 -6.62 21.80
CA LYS A 170 -3.12 -8.06 21.71
C LYS A 170 -2.56 -8.64 23.00
N LYS A 171 -1.79 -7.87 23.78
CA LYS A 171 -1.36 -8.27 25.13
C LYS A 171 -2.55 -8.44 26.08
N LYS A 172 -3.58 -7.59 26.00
CA LYS A 172 -4.82 -7.78 26.78
C LYS A 172 -5.60 -9.01 26.34
N ILE A 173 -5.70 -9.28 25.04
CA ILE A 173 -6.29 -10.53 24.53
C ILE A 173 -5.55 -11.74 25.10
N LEU A 174 -4.21 -11.72 25.08
CA LEU A 174 -3.41 -12.78 25.68
C LEU A 174 -3.72 -12.96 27.18
N GLY A 175 -3.87 -11.86 27.92
CA GLY A 175 -4.30 -11.89 29.32
C GLY A 175 -5.67 -12.55 29.53
N LYS A 176 -6.66 -12.23 28.68
CA LYS A 176 -8.02 -12.82 28.69
C LYS A 176 -7.98 -14.34 28.51
N TYR A 177 -7.10 -14.86 27.65
CA TYR A 177 -6.99 -16.30 27.34
C TYR A 177 -5.89 -17.03 28.14
N LYS A 178 -5.28 -16.39 29.14
CA LYS A 178 -4.15 -16.96 29.90
C LYS A 178 -4.40 -18.37 30.42
N ASN A 179 -5.51 -18.59 31.14
CA ASN A 179 -5.81 -19.88 31.76
C ASN A 179 -6.03 -20.98 30.70
N HIS A 180 -6.82 -20.67 29.66
CA HIS A 180 -7.02 -21.56 28.51
C HIS A 180 -5.69 -21.98 27.88
N LEU A 181 -4.80 -21.02 27.62
CA LEU A 181 -3.50 -21.27 26.99
C LEU A 181 -2.52 -22.05 27.89
N LEU A 182 -2.66 -21.95 29.22
CA LEU A 182 -1.88 -22.72 30.18
C LEU A 182 -2.28 -24.21 30.20
N GLU A 183 -3.55 -24.51 29.90
CA GLU A 183 -4.06 -25.88 29.78
C GLU A 183 -3.71 -26.53 28.42
N GLN A 184 -3.35 -25.71 27.42
CA GLN A 184 -2.98 -26.21 26.10
C GLN A 184 -1.64 -26.96 26.10
N LYS A 185 -1.50 -27.88 25.14
CA LYS A 185 -0.27 -28.66 24.92
C LYS A 185 0.88 -27.77 24.42
N ASN A 186 2.09 -28.31 24.39
CA ASN A 186 3.28 -27.70 23.75
C ASN A 186 3.72 -26.34 24.33
N PHE A 187 3.33 -26.04 25.56
CA PHE A 187 3.64 -24.75 26.22
C PHE A 187 3.21 -23.52 25.40
N ILE A 188 2.06 -23.59 24.72
CA ILE A 188 1.57 -22.52 23.83
C ILE A 188 1.52 -21.16 24.54
N TYR A 189 1.10 -21.10 25.82
CA TYR A 189 1.12 -19.83 26.56
C TYR A 189 2.50 -19.17 26.57
N LEU A 190 3.58 -19.92 26.79
CA LEU A 190 4.94 -19.36 26.80
C LEU A 190 5.35 -18.83 25.43
N VAL A 191 5.05 -19.59 24.36
CA VAL A 191 5.30 -19.21 22.97
C VAL A 191 4.62 -17.89 22.62
N LYS A 192 3.33 -17.75 22.97
CA LYS A 192 2.55 -16.55 22.63
C LYS A 192 2.89 -15.35 23.51
N LYS A 193 3.30 -15.58 24.75
CA LYS A 193 3.63 -14.52 25.71
C LYS A 193 5.04 -13.95 25.53
N TYR A 194 5.99 -14.82 25.20
CA TYR A 194 7.39 -14.45 25.08
C TYR A 194 7.94 -14.82 23.70
N PRO A 195 7.32 -14.35 22.60
CA PRO A 195 7.93 -14.48 21.30
C PRO A 195 9.26 -13.71 21.31
N ILE A 196 10.23 -14.20 20.54
CA ILE A 196 11.42 -13.43 20.24
C ILE A 196 10.99 -12.31 19.29
N GLU A 197 11.15 -11.08 19.74
CA GLU A 197 10.74 -9.89 19.03
C GLU A 197 11.94 -9.04 18.63
N TRP A 198 11.75 -8.25 17.57
CA TRP A 198 12.69 -7.20 17.22
C TRP A 198 11.93 -5.91 17.02
N VAL A 199 12.15 -4.97 17.94
CA VAL A 199 11.55 -3.64 17.93
C VAL A 199 11.79 -2.99 16.57
N THR A 200 10.86 -2.15 16.09
CA THR A 200 11.01 -1.49 14.79
C THR A 200 12.16 -0.48 14.79
N LYS A 201 13.38 -0.93 14.45
CA LYS A 201 14.59 -0.09 14.36
C LYS A 201 14.90 0.40 12.93
N MET A 202 14.00 0.18 11.97
CA MET A 202 14.19 0.51 10.53
C MET A 202 13.97 2.01 10.21
N THR A 203 14.23 2.89 11.16
CA THR A 203 14.03 4.33 11.03
C THR A 203 15.38 5.01 11.00
N PRO A 204 15.57 6.08 10.21
CA PRO A 204 16.73 6.94 10.34
C PRO A 204 16.95 7.35 11.80
N GLY A 205 18.21 7.49 12.19
CA GLY A 205 18.57 7.89 13.54
C GLY A 205 18.60 6.77 14.57
N THR A 206 18.32 5.50 14.25
CA THR A 206 18.53 4.34 15.16
C THR A 206 19.97 3.82 15.11
N GLU A 207 20.44 3.17 16.18
CA GLU A 207 21.77 2.55 16.18
C GLU A 207 21.89 1.43 15.12
N PHE A 208 20.82 0.63 14.93
CA PHE A 208 20.76 -0.41 13.91
C PHE A 208 21.01 0.13 12.49
N MET A 209 20.32 1.19 12.08
CA MET A 209 20.50 1.77 10.74
C MET A 209 21.91 2.34 10.56
N ASN A 210 22.49 2.90 11.62
CA ASN A 210 23.89 3.35 11.60
C ASN A 210 24.88 2.18 11.42
N LYS A 211 24.66 1.05 12.09
CA LYS A 211 25.48 -0.17 11.92
C LYS A 211 25.35 -0.70 10.50
N LEU A 212 24.13 -0.84 10.00
CA LEU A 212 23.84 -1.30 8.64
C LEU A 212 24.52 -0.43 7.58
N SER A 213 24.36 0.90 7.67
CA SER A 213 25.05 1.86 6.81
C SER A 213 26.58 1.65 6.84
N GLY A 214 27.17 1.49 8.03
CA GLY A 214 28.59 1.16 8.18
C GLY A 214 29.01 -0.13 7.47
N TYR A 215 28.21 -1.20 7.59
CA TYR A 215 28.48 -2.45 6.87
C TYR A 215 28.38 -2.29 5.36
N LEU A 216 27.38 -1.56 4.86
CA LEU A 216 27.23 -1.28 3.43
C LEU A 216 28.42 -0.48 2.89
N ARG A 217 28.97 0.47 3.66
CA ARG A 217 30.18 1.24 3.28
C ARG A 217 31.47 0.42 3.35
N SER A 218 31.49 -0.68 4.09
CA SER A 218 32.72 -1.44 4.32
C SER A 218 33.29 -2.02 3.02
N GLU A 219 34.62 -1.94 2.86
CA GLU A 219 35.31 -2.49 1.69
C GLU A 219 35.00 -3.98 1.49
N LYS A 220 34.83 -4.73 2.58
CA LYS A 220 34.46 -6.15 2.55
C LYS A 220 33.15 -6.39 1.77
N ILE A 221 32.11 -5.59 2.02
CA ILE A 221 30.82 -5.74 1.34
C ILE A 221 30.90 -5.18 -0.09
N GLN A 222 31.53 -4.02 -0.25
CA GLN A 222 31.73 -3.39 -1.55
C GLN A 222 32.49 -4.30 -2.53
N ASN A 223 33.60 -4.92 -2.09
CA ASN A 223 34.39 -5.84 -2.90
C ASN A 223 33.60 -7.11 -3.27
N LYS A 224 32.77 -7.62 -2.36
CA LYS A 224 31.88 -8.75 -2.65
C LYS A 224 30.81 -8.40 -3.69
N LEU A 225 30.23 -7.20 -3.61
CA LEU A 225 29.24 -6.73 -4.60
C LEU A 225 29.88 -6.57 -5.99
N LYS A 226 31.14 -6.12 -6.04
CA LYS A 226 31.94 -5.99 -7.27
C LYS A 226 32.56 -7.29 -7.78
N LEU A 227 32.39 -8.42 -7.08
CA LEU A 227 32.95 -9.69 -7.52
C LEU A 227 32.40 -10.04 -8.92
N ASN A 228 33.30 -10.29 -9.88
CA ASN A 228 32.99 -10.48 -11.30
C ASN A 228 32.32 -9.27 -12.00
N ARG A 229 32.43 -8.07 -11.41
CA ARG A 229 31.83 -6.78 -11.83
C ARG A 229 32.73 -5.61 -11.43
N SER A 230 34.03 -5.68 -11.73
CA SER A 230 35.04 -4.73 -11.23
C SER A 230 34.77 -3.26 -11.63
N GLN A 231 34.13 -3.05 -12.78
CA GLN A 231 33.80 -1.71 -13.30
C GLN A 231 32.46 -1.15 -12.78
N MET A 232 31.69 -1.92 -12.00
CA MET A 232 30.39 -1.46 -11.50
C MET A 232 30.55 -0.34 -10.46
N LYS A 233 29.90 0.82 -10.69
CA LYS A 233 29.76 1.89 -9.70
C LYS A 233 28.74 1.45 -8.65
N ILE A 234 29.10 1.51 -7.38
CA ILE A 234 28.15 1.31 -6.27
C ILE A 234 27.84 2.69 -5.68
N VAL A 235 26.56 3.06 -5.70
CA VAL A 235 26.04 4.30 -5.13
C VAL A 235 25.28 3.94 -3.86
N LEU A 236 25.72 4.45 -2.71
CA LEU A 236 25.00 4.30 -1.47
C LEU A 236 24.35 5.64 -1.12
N SER A 237 23.03 5.73 -1.28
CA SER A 237 22.27 6.88 -0.80
C SER A 237 21.81 6.61 0.62
N ASP A 238 22.47 7.28 1.57
CA ASP A 238 22.50 6.87 2.97
C ASP A 238 21.38 7.49 3.82
N ILE A 239 21.25 7.03 5.07
CA ILE A 239 20.24 7.44 6.05
C ILE A 239 20.36 8.90 6.51
N TYR A 240 21.53 9.50 6.31
CA TYR A 240 21.79 10.91 6.64
C TYR A 240 21.32 11.84 5.52
N GLU A 241 21.13 11.30 4.32
CA GLU A 241 20.65 12.08 3.20
C GLU A 241 19.12 12.13 3.29
N VAL A 242 18.53 13.33 3.20
CA VAL A 242 17.08 13.49 3.31
C VAL A 242 16.32 12.87 2.13
N GLY A 243 15.03 12.58 2.32
CA GLY A 243 14.12 12.01 1.33
C GLY A 243 13.92 10.49 1.43
N GLU A 244 12.82 10.02 0.83
CA GLU A 244 12.46 8.59 0.71
C GLU A 244 13.35 7.89 -0.32
N GLY A 245 13.63 6.60 -0.11
CA GLY A 245 14.49 5.79 -0.98
C GLY A 245 14.01 5.79 -2.44
N GLU A 246 12.70 5.63 -2.66
CA GLU A 246 12.09 5.69 -3.98
C GLU A 246 12.29 7.05 -4.67
N LYS A 247 12.15 8.16 -3.94
CA LYS A 247 12.32 9.51 -4.49
C LYS A 247 13.79 9.81 -4.77
N LYS A 248 14.70 9.35 -3.92
CA LYS A 248 16.16 9.39 -4.16
C LYS A 248 16.53 8.65 -5.45
N ILE A 249 15.95 7.48 -5.70
CA ILE A 249 16.16 6.72 -6.93
C ILE A 249 15.68 7.52 -8.15
N VAL A 250 14.45 8.03 -8.10
CA VAL A 250 13.87 8.84 -9.20
C VAL A 250 14.71 10.07 -9.50
N ASN A 251 15.12 10.81 -8.46
CA ASN A 251 15.94 12.01 -8.60
C ASN A 251 17.33 11.68 -9.17
N TYR A 252 17.95 10.58 -8.74
CA TYR A 252 19.21 10.11 -9.32
C TYR A 252 19.05 9.80 -10.82
N ILE A 253 18.03 9.04 -11.19
CA ILE A 253 17.78 8.63 -12.57
C ILE A 253 17.57 9.87 -13.46
N ASN A 254 16.71 10.79 -13.04
CA ASN A 254 16.43 12.01 -13.80
C ASN A 254 17.64 12.94 -13.92
N LYS A 255 18.56 12.93 -12.96
CA LYS A 255 19.75 13.78 -12.97
C LYS A 255 20.91 13.19 -13.79
N TYR A 256 21.20 11.91 -13.63
CA TYR A 256 22.42 11.29 -14.20
C TYR A 256 22.17 10.38 -15.40
N LEU A 257 20.93 9.92 -15.59
CA LEU A 257 20.56 8.98 -16.65
C LEU A 257 19.53 9.60 -17.62
N TYR A 258 19.39 10.92 -17.63
CA TYR A 258 18.41 11.62 -18.45
C TYR A 258 18.51 11.19 -19.93
N LYS A 259 17.40 10.69 -20.50
CA LYS A 259 17.28 10.25 -21.90
C LYS A 259 18.34 9.21 -22.35
N THR A 260 18.95 8.46 -21.43
CA THR A 260 19.84 7.36 -21.80
C THR A 260 19.08 6.23 -22.51
N LYS A 261 19.80 5.44 -23.32
CA LYS A 261 19.28 4.18 -23.90
C LYS A 261 19.53 2.97 -23.00
N ASP A 262 20.27 3.17 -21.92
CA ASP A 262 20.59 2.14 -20.93
C ASP A 262 19.32 1.54 -20.30
N THR A 263 19.40 0.28 -19.93
CA THR A 263 18.31 -0.47 -19.32
C THR A 263 18.37 -0.35 -17.81
N VAL A 264 17.29 0.14 -17.21
CA VAL A 264 17.17 0.39 -15.78
C VAL A 264 16.23 -0.64 -15.16
N ALA A 265 16.64 -1.25 -14.05
CA ALA A 265 15.73 -1.99 -13.18
C ALA A 265 15.60 -1.29 -11.82
N VAL A 266 14.37 -1.14 -11.35
CA VAL A 266 14.04 -0.62 -10.01
C VAL A 266 13.37 -1.73 -9.21
N TYR A 267 13.89 -1.99 -8.01
CA TYR A 267 13.28 -2.90 -7.05
C TYR A 267 12.59 -2.12 -5.94
N SER A 268 11.29 -2.36 -5.75
CA SER A 268 10.51 -1.94 -4.57
C SER A 268 9.26 -2.83 -4.45
N PRO A 269 8.68 -3.04 -3.25
CA PRO A 269 7.38 -3.68 -3.10
C PRO A 269 6.19 -2.72 -3.34
N ASP A 270 6.43 -1.41 -3.35
CA ASP A 270 5.36 -0.40 -3.34
C ASP A 270 4.81 -0.06 -4.71
N ALA A 271 3.47 -0.11 -4.83
CA ALA A 271 2.79 0.06 -6.11
C ALA A 271 2.95 1.48 -6.69
N ASP A 272 3.22 2.50 -5.87
CA ASP A 272 3.41 3.88 -6.33
C ASP A 272 4.68 4.05 -7.15
N VAL A 273 5.69 3.20 -6.91
CA VAL A 273 6.92 3.21 -7.71
C VAL A 273 6.64 2.86 -9.17
N ILE A 274 5.54 2.14 -9.47
CA ILE A 274 5.10 1.91 -10.86
C ILE A 274 4.80 3.25 -11.54
N LEU A 275 4.04 4.13 -10.88
CA LEU A 275 3.70 5.45 -11.42
C LEU A 275 4.94 6.34 -11.58
N LEU A 276 5.87 6.29 -10.62
CA LEU A 276 7.14 7.00 -10.69
C LEU A 276 7.99 6.51 -11.88
N CYS A 277 8.11 5.18 -12.04
CA CYS A 277 8.80 4.56 -13.19
C CYS A 277 8.17 4.94 -14.53
N MET A 278 6.84 5.09 -14.57
CA MET A 278 6.13 5.54 -15.77
C MET A 278 6.48 6.98 -16.16
N ILE A 279 6.79 7.87 -15.21
CA ILE A 279 7.16 9.27 -15.50
C ILE A 279 8.62 9.42 -15.94
N LEU A 280 9.50 8.47 -15.58
CA LEU A 280 10.94 8.57 -15.86
C LEU A 280 11.23 8.91 -17.34
N SER A 281 12.26 9.73 -17.55
CA SER A 281 12.75 10.15 -18.87
C SER A 281 13.41 9.03 -19.69
N ILE A 282 13.44 7.80 -19.17
CA ILE A 282 14.05 6.62 -19.76
C ILE A 282 12.96 5.68 -20.26
N ASN A 283 13.20 5.09 -21.43
CA ASN A 283 12.23 4.18 -22.04
C ASN A 283 12.37 2.74 -21.53
N ASN A 284 13.61 2.22 -21.40
CA ASN A 284 13.86 0.83 -21.04
C ASN A 284 13.91 0.65 -19.52
N VAL A 285 12.73 0.57 -18.88
CA VAL A 285 12.59 0.45 -17.43
C VAL A 285 11.87 -0.85 -17.07
N TYR A 286 12.50 -1.62 -16.18
CA TYR A 286 11.92 -2.77 -15.51
C TYR A 286 11.63 -2.45 -14.06
N TYR A 287 10.45 -2.85 -13.57
CA TYR A 287 10.10 -2.76 -12.16
C TYR A 287 9.96 -4.15 -11.57
N LEU A 288 10.82 -4.49 -10.61
CA LEU A 288 10.87 -5.78 -9.93
C LEU A 288 10.23 -5.66 -8.56
N ARG A 289 9.19 -6.45 -8.31
CA ARG A 289 8.38 -6.37 -7.09
C ARG A 289 8.41 -7.68 -6.32
N HIS A 290 8.64 -7.63 -5.01
CA HIS A 290 8.49 -8.81 -4.16
C HIS A 290 7.04 -8.98 -3.70
N ASN A 291 6.41 -10.10 -4.07
CA ASN A 291 5.09 -10.49 -3.61
C ASN A 291 5.19 -11.19 -2.25
N GLN A 292 4.89 -10.44 -1.19
CA GLN A 292 4.99 -10.93 0.19
C GLN A 292 4.07 -12.12 0.51
N GLN A 293 2.96 -12.30 -0.23
CA GLN A 293 2.02 -13.40 0.02
C GLN A 293 2.55 -14.74 -0.48
N THR A 294 3.19 -14.74 -1.65
CA THR A 294 3.75 -15.94 -2.27
C THR A 294 5.25 -16.11 -2.03
N SER A 295 5.92 -15.05 -1.54
CA SER A 295 7.38 -14.94 -1.46
C SER A 295 8.09 -15.06 -2.82
N LEU A 296 7.38 -14.71 -3.90
CA LEU A 296 7.88 -14.71 -5.28
C LEU A 296 8.07 -13.28 -5.79
N TYR A 297 8.70 -13.12 -6.96
CA TYR A 297 8.93 -11.81 -7.55
C TYR A 297 8.12 -11.64 -8.83
N ASP A 298 7.49 -10.47 -8.99
CA ASP A 298 6.80 -10.07 -10.20
C ASP A 298 7.67 -9.05 -10.95
N LEU A 299 7.70 -9.13 -12.28
CA LEU A 299 8.40 -8.17 -13.15
C LEU A 299 7.37 -7.40 -13.98
N ILE A 300 7.48 -6.08 -14.00
CA ILE A 300 6.70 -5.21 -14.87
C ILE A 300 7.63 -4.59 -15.91
N ASP A 301 7.32 -4.80 -17.19
CA ASP A 301 7.92 -4.07 -18.30
C ASP A 301 7.20 -2.74 -18.48
N VAL A 302 7.82 -1.66 -18.00
CA VAL A 302 7.19 -0.33 -17.95
C VAL A 302 7.02 0.24 -19.36
N LYS A 303 7.89 -0.12 -20.31
CA LYS A 303 7.76 0.30 -21.70
C LYS A 303 6.51 -0.33 -22.32
N MET A 304 6.38 -1.64 -22.18
CA MET A 304 5.22 -2.37 -22.67
C MET A 304 3.93 -1.89 -22.01
N LEU A 305 3.96 -1.58 -20.71
CA LEU A 305 2.82 -1.00 -20.00
C LEU A 305 2.36 0.33 -20.63
N LYS A 306 3.29 1.24 -20.92
CA LYS A 306 3.01 2.52 -21.60
C LYS A 306 2.40 2.30 -22.99
N GLU A 307 3.02 1.40 -23.77
CA GLU A 307 2.61 1.08 -25.14
C GLU A 307 1.21 0.45 -25.18
N ASN A 308 0.91 -0.48 -24.26
CA ASN A 308 -0.41 -1.10 -24.17
C ASN A 308 -1.51 -0.09 -23.85
N ILE A 309 -1.29 0.78 -22.87
CA ILE A 309 -2.26 1.83 -22.50
C ILE A 309 -2.48 2.78 -23.67
N ALA A 310 -1.41 3.24 -24.31
CA ALA A 310 -1.52 4.14 -25.46
C ALA A 310 -2.17 3.46 -26.67
N TYR A 311 -1.89 2.18 -26.90
CA TYR A 311 -2.54 1.39 -27.94
C TYR A 311 -4.04 1.31 -27.72
N TYR A 312 -4.47 1.04 -26.48
CA TYR A 312 -5.89 1.03 -26.12
C TYR A 312 -6.55 2.39 -26.37
N ILE A 313 -5.92 3.50 -25.97
CA ILE A 313 -6.46 4.85 -26.18
C ILE A 313 -6.56 5.20 -27.68
N ASN A 314 -5.55 4.84 -28.48
CA ASN A 314 -5.49 5.18 -29.91
C ASN A 314 -6.31 4.24 -30.82
N ASN A 315 -6.63 3.02 -30.37
CA ASN A 315 -7.31 2.00 -31.16
C ASN A 315 -8.61 1.53 -30.49
N HIS A 316 -9.22 2.37 -29.67
CA HIS A 316 -10.45 2.00 -28.99
C HIS A 316 -11.59 1.77 -29.99
N PRO A 317 -12.21 0.58 -30.03
CA PRO A 317 -13.18 0.22 -31.08
C PRO A 317 -14.48 1.02 -31.02
N SER A 318 -14.90 1.46 -29.82
CA SER A 318 -16.07 2.33 -29.65
C SER A 318 -15.82 3.81 -29.96
N PHE A 319 -14.58 4.19 -30.28
CA PHE A 319 -14.20 5.55 -30.66
C PHE A 319 -13.46 5.52 -32.01
N SER A 320 -13.01 6.68 -32.47
CA SER A 320 -12.18 6.76 -33.68
C SER A 320 -10.78 6.20 -33.45
N LYS A 321 -10.16 5.72 -34.53
CA LYS A 321 -8.73 5.45 -34.54
C LYS A 321 -7.98 6.78 -34.50
N GLU A 322 -7.10 6.94 -33.53
CA GLU A 322 -6.38 8.18 -33.25
C GLU A 322 -4.87 7.98 -33.24
N THR A 323 -4.14 9.10 -33.21
CA THR A 323 -2.67 9.15 -33.23
C THR A 323 -2.13 10.06 -32.13
N PHE A 324 -2.74 10.00 -30.95
CA PHE A 324 -2.26 10.75 -29.78
C PHE A 324 -0.89 10.24 -29.33
N ASP A 325 -0.05 11.18 -28.88
CA ASP A 325 1.31 10.88 -28.42
C ASP A 325 1.33 9.98 -27.17
N ILE A 326 2.16 8.94 -27.21
CA ILE A 326 2.30 7.91 -26.16
C ILE A 326 2.79 8.54 -24.85
N HIS A 327 3.78 9.44 -24.89
CA HIS A 327 4.33 10.07 -23.70
C HIS A 327 3.30 11.00 -23.05
N ARG A 328 2.55 11.76 -23.85
CA ARG A 328 1.48 12.65 -23.37
C ARG A 328 0.34 11.85 -22.72
N ILE A 329 -0.10 10.75 -23.34
CA ILE A 329 -1.08 9.82 -22.71
C ILE A 329 -0.55 9.31 -21.38
N ASN A 330 0.69 8.84 -21.36
CA ASN A 330 1.31 8.30 -20.16
C ASN A 330 1.33 9.32 -19.00
N TYR A 331 1.72 10.57 -19.25
CA TYR A 331 1.70 11.61 -18.21
C TYR A 331 0.29 11.88 -17.68
N ASP A 332 -0.70 11.95 -18.56
CA ASP A 332 -2.10 12.16 -18.17
C ASP A 332 -2.63 10.99 -17.33
N ILE A 333 -2.37 9.75 -17.73
CA ILE A 333 -2.80 8.56 -16.97
C ILE A 333 -2.12 8.47 -15.61
N VAL A 334 -0.83 8.80 -15.52
CA VAL A 334 -0.16 8.84 -14.21
C VAL A 334 -0.77 9.93 -13.33
N CYS A 335 -0.99 11.14 -13.89
CA CYS A 335 -1.63 12.24 -13.17
C CYS A 335 -3.02 11.85 -12.65
N ILE A 336 -3.86 11.23 -13.49
CA ILE A 336 -5.19 10.76 -13.12
C ILE A 336 -5.10 9.67 -12.04
N SER A 337 -4.12 8.76 -12.15
CA SER A 337 -3.96 7.66 -11.19
C SER A 337 -3.69 8.14 -9.77
N THR A 338 -3.05 9.31 -9.60
CA THR A 338 -2.82 9.90 -8.27
C THR A 338 -4.10 10.36 -7.56
N LEU A 339 -5.20 10.56 -8.31
CA LEU A 339 -6.51 10.97 -7.77
C LEU A 339 -7.22 9.83 -7.01
N PHE A 340 -6.81 8.57 -7.20
CA PHE A 340 -7.39 7.41 -6.50
C PHE A 340 -6.92 7.22 -5.06
N GLY A 341 -6.28 8.25 -4.51
CA GLY A 341 -5.65 8.23 -3.20
C GLY A 341 -4.22 7.75 -3.29
N ASN A 342 -3.38 8.39 -2.49
CA ASN A 342 -1.95 8.13 -2.37
C ASN A 342 -1.57 8.27 -0.89
N ASP A 343 -0.28 8.15 -0.58
CA ASP A 343 0.19 8.23 0.81
C ASP A 343 0.00 9.62 1.45
N PHE A 344 -0.27 10.67 0.67
CA PHE A 344 -0.30 12.07 1.13
C PHE A 344 -1.71 12.66 1.20
N VAL A 345 -2.60 12.27 0.27
CA VAL A 345 -3.96 12.80 0.13
C VAL A 345 -4.96 11.64 0.08
N PRO A 346 -6.07 11.69 0.86
CA PRO A 346 -7.09 10.65 0.84
C PRO A 346 -7.79 10.59 -0.53
N LYS A 347 -8.15 9.37 -0.94
CA LYS A 347 -8.95 9.13 -2.14
C LYS A 347 -10.31 9.81 -2.03
N ILE A 348 -10.91 10.18 -3.16
CA ILE A 348 -12.33 10.52 -3.23
C ILE A 348 -13.14 9.26 -2.93
N GLU A 349 -14.05 9.32 -1.95
CA GLU A 349 -14.76 8.13 -1.43
C GLU A 349 -15.60 7.41 -2.48
N SER A 350 -16.19 8.17 -3.42
CA SER A 350 -17.00 7.65 -4.54
C SER A 350 -16.18 7.04 -5.67
N LEU A 351 -14.85 7.24 -5.71
CA LEU A 351 -13.98 6.71 -6.76
C LEU A 351 -13.21 5.48 -6.27
N ASN A 352 -13.33 4.37 -7.01
CA ASN A 352 -12.67 3.11 -6.69
C ASN A 352 -11.92 2.53 -7.91
N VAL A 353 -10.62 2.28 -7.76
CA VAL A 353 -9.76 1.73 -8.82
C VAL A 353 -10.29 0.41 -9.38
N LYS A 354 -10.79 -0.50 -8.53
CA LYS A 354 -11.28 -1.83 -8.95
C LYS A 354 -12.43 -1.77 -9.96
N GLN A 355 -13.30 -0.79 -9.80
CA GLN A 355 -14.53 -0.67 -10.58
C GLN A 355 -14.40 0.43 -11.65
N GLY A 356 -13.50 1.39 -11.45
CA GLY A 356 -13.42 2.59 -12.26
C GLY A 356 -12.25 2.64 -13.25
N PHE A 357 -11.18 1.84 -13.11
CA PHE A 357 -9.98 2.07 -13.93
C PHE A 357 -10.28 2.10 -15.44
N GLN A 358 -11.06 1.15 -15.95
CA GLN A 358 -11.50 1.14 -17.36
C GLN A 358 -12.36 2.36 -17.70
N HIS A 359 -13.39 2.66 -16.90
CA HIS A 359 -14.27 3.80 -17.12
C HIS A 359 -13.53 5.14 -17.04
N ILE A 360 -12.46 5.24 -16.27
CA ILE A 360 -11.59 6.40 -16.21
C ILE A 360 -10.75 6.51 -17.47
N LEU A 361 -10.21 5.41 -18.00
CA LEU A 361 -9.54 5.43 -19.31
C LEU A 361 -10.51 5.84 -20.42
N ASP A 362 -11.74 5.32 -20.41
CA ASP A 362 -12.81 5.70 -21.35
C ASP A 362 -13.17 7.20 -21.21
N THR A 363 -13.33 7.68 -19.97
CA THR A 363 -13.64 9.08 -19.67
C THR A 363 -12.51 9.99 -20.12
N TYR A 364 -11.26 9.61 -19.83
CA TYR A 364 -10.08 10.31 -20.29
C TYR A 364 -10.06 10.40 -21.82
N LEU A 365 -10.27 9.29 -22.53
CA LEU A 365 -10.34 9.27 -23.99
C LEU A 365 -11.44 10.19 -24.54
N ARG A 366 -12.65 10.17 -23.96
CA ARG A 366 -13.74 11.09 -24.34
C ARG A 366 -13.34 12.56 -24.22
N ILE A 367 -12.70 12.93 -23.10
CA ILE A 367 -12.24 14.31 -22.88
C ILE A 367 -11.08 14.64 -23.83
N LEU A 368 -10.16 13.72 -24.06
CA LEU A 368 -9.05 13.90 -24.98
C LEU A 368 -9.54 14.14 -26.42
N LEU A 369 -10.52 13.37 -26.89
CA LEU A 369 -11.19 13.56 -28.19
C LEU A 369 -11.87 14.93 -28.30
N LYS A 370 -12.59 15.36 -27.24
CA LYS A 370 -13.21 16.69 -27.17
C LYS A 370 -12.20 17.82 -27.36
N PHE A 371 -10.96 17.61 -26.95
CA PHE A 371 -9.87 18.59 -26.99
C PHE A 371 -8.85 18.34 -28.11
N LYS A 372 -9.10 17.36 -28.99
CA LYS A 372 -8.19 16.90 -30.05
C LYS A 372 -7.70 18.02 -30.95
N GLU A 373 -8.60 18.85 -31.49
CA GLU A 373 -8.26 19.93 -32.44
C GLU A 373 -7.30 20.96 -31.84
N LYS A 374 -7.28 21.10 -30.52
CA LYS A 374 -6.40 22.02 -29.81
C LYS A 374 -5.15 21.34 -29.25
N SER A 375 -4.99 20.03 -29.48
CA SER A 375 -3.93 19.19 -28.91
C SER A 375 -3.76 19.39 -27.40
N TYR A 376 -4.88 19.57 -26.70
CA TYR A 376 -4.90 19.84 -25.26
C TYR A 376 -4.93 18.53 -24.47
N TYR A 377 -3.95 18.39 -23.56
CA TYR A 377 -3.81 17.28 -22.63
C TYR A 377 -4.01 17.78 -21.18
N LEU A 378 -4.17 16.85 -20.23
CA LEU A 378 -4.24 17.17 -18.81
C LEU A 378 -2.91 17.73 -18.32
N VAL A 379 -1.79 17.09 -18.66
CA VAL A 379 -0.46 17.52 -18.28
C VAL A 379 0.13 18.38 -19.40
N LYS A 380 0.44 19.63 -19.12
CA LYS A 380 1.18 20.53 -20.01
C LYS A 380 2.67 20.35 -19.75
N VAL A 381 3.44 20.22 -20.83
CA VAL A 381 4.91 20.13 -20.78
C VAL A 381 5.46 21.43 -21.34
N ASN A 382 6.18 22.16 -20.51
CA ASN A 382 6.92 23.38 -20.86
C ASN A 382 8.39 23.11 -20.56
N ASP A 383 9.17 22.76 -21.58
CA ASP A 383 10.56 22.29 -21.44
C ASP A 383 10.68 21.13 -20.44
N ASP A 384 11.38 21.33 -19.32
CA ASP A 384 11.55 20.36 -18.22
C ASP A 384 10.58 20.57 -17.05
N HIS A 385 9.56 21.43 -17.21
CA HIS A 385 8.55 21.72 -16.19
C HIS A 385 7.16 21.27 -16.63
N PHE A 386 6.45 20.59 -15.74
CA PHE A 386 5.11 20.07 -15.95
C PHE A 386 4.09 20.92 -15.19
N SER A 387 2.98 21.26 -15.83
CA SER A 387 1.86 21.93 -15.17
C SER A 387 0.55 21.22 -15.48
N MET A 388 -0.39 21.28 -14.54
CA MET A 388 -1.72 20.69 -14.74
C MET A 388 -2.66 21.67 -15.45
N SER A 389 -3.41 21.17 -16.44
CA SER A 389 -4.42 21.94 -17.15
C SER A 389 -5.71 22.00 -16.33
N PHE A 390 -6.00 23.18 -15.76
CA PHE A 390 -7.23 23.42 -15.00
C PHE A 390 -8.49 23.09 -15.81
N VAL A 391 -8.55 23.54 -17.07
CA VAL A 391 -9.70 23.30 -17.96
C VAL A 391 -9.90 21.81 -18.22
N PHE A 392 -8.82 21.07 -18.48
CA PHE A 392 -8.91 19.63 -18.73
C PHE A 392 -9.32 18.89 -17.46
N LEU A 393 -8.68 19.19 -16.33
CA LEU A 393 -9.00 18.61 -15.02
C LEU A 393 -10.49 18.82 -14.69
N LYS A 394 -11.00 20.05 -14.83
CA LYS A 394 -12.40 20.39 -14.56
C LYS A 394 -13.38 19.60 -15.43
N ASN A 395 -13.08 19.45 -16.72
CA ASN A 395 -13.91 18.64 -17.63
C ASN A 395 -13.86 17.15 -17.28
N MET A 396 -12.69 16.65 -16.89
CA MET A 396 -12.50 15.27 -16.48
C MET A 396 -13.29 14.98 -15.19
N LEU A 397 -13.11 15.77 -14.14
CA LEU A 397 -13.81 15.62 -12.87
C LEU A 397 -15.33 15.74 -13.03
N ARG A 398 -15.81 16.66 -13.88
CA ARG A 398 -17.23 16.74 -14.24
C ARG A 398 -17.75 15.47 -14.91
N ALA A 399 -16.98 14.90 -15.84
CA ALA A 399 -17.37 13.66 -16.52
C ALA A 399 -17.41 12.44 -15.58
N LEU A 400 -16.78 12.53 -14.40
CA LEU A 400 -16.86 11.52 -13.36
C LEU A 400 -18.02 11.72 -12.37
N LEU A 401 -18.75 12.86 -12.40
CA LEU A 401 -19.89 13.10 -11.50
C LEU A 401 -20.97 12.00 -11.54
N PRO A 402 -21.33 11.44 -12.70
CA PRO A 402 -22.31 10.35 -12.75
C PRO A 402 -21.91 9.11 -11.93
N ILE A 403 -20.59 8.88 -11.76
CA ILE A 403 -20.10 7.78 -10.92
C ILE A 403 -20.40 8.07 -9.44
N GLU A 404 -20.21 9.31 -8.99
CA GLU A 404 -20.55 9.68 -7.62
C GLU A 404 -22.06 9.68 -7.38
N GLU A 405 -22.85 10.16 -8.34
CA GLU A 405 -24.31 10.10 -8.27
C GLU A 405 -24.81 8.67 -8.16
N ASP A 406 -24.29 7.76 -8.99
CA ASP A 406 -24.64 6.34 -8.94
C ASP A 406 -24.18 5.69 -7.62
N PHE A 407 -23.00 6.03 -7.13
CA PHE A 407 -22.48 5.57 -5.84
C PHE A 407 -23.36 6.04 -4.68
N ILE A 408 -23.79 7.31 -4.66
CA ILE A 408 -24.67 7.88 -3.64
C ILE A 408 -26.04 7.22 -3.70
N LYS A 409 -26.62 7.08 -4.91
CA LYS A 409 -27.94 6.48 -5.13
C LYS A 409 -27.97 5.01 -4.70
N HIS A 410 -26.91 4.26 -5.01
CA HIS A 410 -26.80 2.82 -4.74
C HIS A 410 -25.82 2.49 -3.60
N ASN A 411 -25.59 3.42 -2.68
CA ASN A 411 -24.57 3.30 -1.63
C ASN A 411 -24.73 1.99 -0.82
N ASN A 412 -25.97 1.57 -0.54
CA ASN A 412 -26.24 0.30 0.13
C ASN A 412 -25.79 -0.93 -0.67
N VAL A 413 -25.94 -0.91 -2.00
CA VAL A 413 -25.52 -2.02 -2.87
C VAL A 413 -23.99 -2.11 -2.88
N TYR A 414 -23.30 -0.97 -3.05
CA TYR A 414 -21.84 -0.90 -3.03
C TYR A 414 -21.25 -1.30 -1.67
N ASN A 415 -21.90 -0.90 -0.57
CA ASN A 415 -21.49 -1.24 0.78
C ASN A 415 -21.74 -2.72 1.12
N LYS A 416 -22.73 -3.36 0.48
CA LYS A 416 -23.11 -4.75 0.76
C LYS A 416 -22.34 -5.75 -0.10
N TYR A 417 -22.17 -5.49 -1.40
CA TYR A 417 -21.63 -6.46 -2.37
C TYR A 417 -20.27 -6.05 -2.93
N ILE A 418 -19.29 -6.96 -2.82
CA ILE A 418 -17.89 -6.73 -3.25
C ILE A 418 -17.82 -6.40 -4.75
N ASN A 419 -18.62 -7.09 -5.55
CA ASN A 419 -18.63 -6.97 -7.01
C ASN A 419 -19.82 -6.14 -7.54
N ALA A 420 -20.40 -5.27 -6.72
CA ALA A 420 -21.54 -4.42 -7.09
C ALA A 420 -21.33 -3.70 -8.43
N GLY A 421 -20.18 -3.05 -8.63
CA GLY A 421 -19.86 -2.35 -9.88
C GLY A 421 -19.84 -3.27 -11.10
N LYS A 422 -19.27 -4.47 -10.97
CA LYS A 422 -19.24 -5.46 -12.06
C LYS A 422 -20.63 -5.99 -12.40
N ILE A 423 -21.46 -6.23 -11.37
CA ILE A 423 -22.85 -6.66 -11.57
C ILE A 423 -23.62 -5.56 -12.32
N LYS A 424 -23.48 -4.31 -11.90
CA LYS A 424 -24.11 -3.15 -12.56
C LYS A 424 -23.67 -2.99 -14.01
N ASP A 425 -22.38 -3.16 -14.31
CA ASP A 425 -21.89 -3.11 -15.70
C ASP A 425 -22.50 -4.24 -16.56
N VAL A 426 -22.63 -5.45 -16.01
CA VAL A 426 -23.23 -6.57 -16.74
C VAL A 426 -24.69 -6.32 -17.08
N PHE A 427 -25.44 -5.70 -16.17
CA PHE A 427 -26.85 -5.37 -16.33
C PHE A 427 -27.07 -3.88 -16.62
N ASP A 428 -26.19 -3.25 -17.41
CA ASP A 428 -26.22 -1.82 -17.70
C ASP A 428 -27.49 -1.29 -18.40
N TYR A 429 -28.36 -2.20 -18.88
CA TYR A 429 -29.65 -1.89 -19.47
C TYR A 429 -30.77 -1.72 -18.43
N MET A 430 -30.52 -2.06 -17.16
CA MET A 430 -31.49 -1.93 -16.08
C MET A 430 -30.86 -1.38 -14.80
N GLU A 431 -31.69 -0.76 -13.95
CA GLU A 431 -31.22 -0.28 -12.66
C GLU A 431 -31.08 -1.44 -11.66
N ILE A 432 -29.86 -1.70 -11.18
CA ILE A 432 -29.60 -2.67 -10.13
C ILE A 432 -29.71 -2.02 -8.75
N THR A 433 -30.68 -2.50 -7.99
CA THR A 433 -31.01 -2.08 -6.62
C THR A 433 -30.80 -3.23 -5.65
N GLU A 434 -30.85 -2.95 -4.35
CA GLU A 434 -30.77 -4.00 -3.33
C GLU A 434 -31.89 -5.04 -3.46
N LYS A 435 -33.07 -4.64 -3.98
CA LYS A 435 -34.23 -5.52 -4.13
C LYS A 435 -34.12 -6.47 -5.30
N ASN A 436 -33.51 -6.06 -6.41
CA ASN A 436 -33.48 -6.85 -7.64
C ASN A 436 -32.12 -7.52 -7.94
N ILE A 437 -31.02 -7.12 -7.29
CA ILE A 437 -29.68 -7.64 -7.61
C ILE A 437 -29.59 -9.17 -7.51
N VAL A 438 -30.19 -9.76 -6.46
CA VAL A 438 -30.21 -11.21 -6.24
C VAL A 438 -31.04 -11.94 -7.30
N PRO A 439 -32.33 -11.61 -7.51
CA PRO A 439 -33.12 -12.28 -8.53
C PRO A 439 -32.57 -12.07 -9.94
N THR A 440 -32.05 -10.89 -10.28
CA THR A 440 -31.46 -10.61 -11.61
C THR A 440 -30.23 -11.50 -11.88
N VAL A 441 -29.28 -11.60 -10.94
CA VAL A 441 -28.10 -12.48 -11.11
C VAL A 441 -28.50 -13.95 -11.18
N ASN A 442 -29.49 -14.38 -10.39
CA ASN A 442 -29.97 -15.76 -10.45
C ASN A 442 -30.68 -16.07 -11.77
N ASN A 443 -31.45 -15.12 -12.31
CA ASN A 443 -32.09 -15.28 -13.61
C ASN A 443 -31.05 -15.47 -14.72
N LEU A 444 -30.00 -14.63 -14.76
CA LEU A 444 -28.90 -14.78 -15.72
C LEU A 444 -28.24 -16.16 -15.65
N LYS A 445 -28.04 -16.70 -14.44
CA LYS A 445 -27.47 -18.04 -14.25
C LYS A 445 -28.38 -19.15 -14.78
N ASN A 446 -29.69 -19.01 -14.59
CA ASN A 446 -30.67 -19.97 -15.10
C ASN A 446 -30.72 -19.93 -16.63
N GLU A 447 -30.85 -18.74 -17.21
CA GLU A 447 -30.85 -18.52 -18.66
C GLU A 447 -29.56 -19.05 -19.32
N TYR A 448 -28.41 -18.86 -18.67
CA TYR A 448 -27.16 -19.42 -19.15
C TYR A 448 -27.15 -20.95 -19.12
N ARG A 449 -27.64 -21.54 -18.03
CA ARG A 449 -27.75 -23.00 -17.93
C ARG A 449 -28.64 -23.55 -19.04
N ASP A 450 -29.75 -22.88 -19.31
CA ASP A 450 -30.69 -23.28 -20.36
C ASP A 450 -30.02 -23.16 -21.74
N LEU A 451 -29.30 -22.07 -22.03
CA LEU A 451 -28.48 -21.93 -23.24
C LEU A 451 -27.46 -23.08 -23.39
N THR A 452 -26.69 -23.36 -22.34
CA THR A 452 -25.69 -24.44 -22.38
C THR A 452 -26.33 -25.80 -22.63
N HIS A 453 -27.50 -26.06 -22.04
CA HIS A 453 -28.25 -27.29 -22.25
C HIS A 453 -28.78 -27.39 -23.69
N THR A 454 -29.31 -26.30 -24.25
CA THR A 454 -29.75 -26.23 -25.65
C THR A 454 -28.60 -26.50 -26.60
N ILE A 455 -27.40 -25.95 -26.34
CA ILE A 455 -26.20 -26.25 -27.14
C ILE A 455 -25.83 -27.73 -27.05
N GLN A 456 -25.80 -28.31 -25.85
CA GLN A 456 -25.46 -29.72 -25.64
C GLN A 456 -26.40 -30.68 -26.35
N THR A 457 -27.70 -30.34 -26.38
CA THR A 457 -28.76 -31.16 -26.98
C THR A 457 -28.99 -30.87 -28.45
N HIS A 458 -28.22 -29.96 -29.06
CA HIS A 458 -28.42 -29.48 -30.43
C HIS A 458 -29.85 -28.95 -30.67
N GLY A 459 -30.42 -28.29 -29.67
CA GLY A 459 -31.76 -27.70 -29.71
C GLY A 459 -31.82 -26.36 -30.47
N ASN A 460 -33.00 -25.77 -30.54
CA ASN A 460 -33.23 -24.51 -31.24
C ASN A 460 -32.71 -23.29 -30.44
N LEU A 461 -31.79 -22.53 -31.03
CA LEU A 461 -31.11 -21.38 -30.41
C LEU A 461 -31.77 -20.03 -30.70
N SER A 462 -32.85 -19.98 -31.50
CA SER A 462 -33.50 -18.74 -31.95
C SER A 462 -33.95 -17.82 -30.82
N TYR A 463 -34.39 -18.37 -29.68
CA TYR A 463 -34.71 -17.57 -28.50
C TYR A 463 -33.51 -16.73 -28.06
N PHE A 464 -32.34 -17.36 -27.89
CA PHE A 464 -31.11 -16.70 -27.44
C PHE A 464 -30.54 -15.76 -28.50
N GLU A 465 -30.61 -16.12 -29.78
CA GLU A 465 -30.17 -15.26 -30.88
C GLU A 465 -30.90 -13.91 -30.90
N ASN A 466 -32.17 -13.89 -30.51
CA ASN A 466 -33.04 -12.71 -30.54
C ASN A 466 -33.16 -11.99 -29.18
N HIS A 467 -32.50 -12.46 -28.13
CA HIS A 467 -32.61 -11.90 -26.78
C HIS A 467 -31.42 -10.99 -26.43
N ASP A 468 -31.41 -9.77 -26.98
CA ASP A 468 -30.25 -8.87 -26.94
C ASP A 468 -29.76 -8.53 -25.53
N GLU A 469 -30.65 -8.25 -24.58
CA GLU A 469 -30.28 -7.88 -23.20
C GLU A 469 -29.57 -9.02 -22.46
N LEU A 470 -30.10 -10.24 -22.61
CA LEU A 470 -29.51 -11.46 -22.06
C LEU A 470 -28.14 -11.72 -22.69
N MET A 471 -28.05 -11.64 -24.02
CA MET A 471 -26.79 -11.88 -24.73
C MET A 471 -25.73 -10.84 -24.36
N LYS A 472 -26.12 -9.56 -24.23
CA LYS A 472 -25.22 -8.50 -23.75
C LYS A 472 -24.68 -8.82 -22.34
N SER A 473 -25.55 -9.26 -21.44
CA SER A 473 -25.17 -9.67 -20.08
C SER A 473 -24.24 -10.88 -20.09
N LEU A 474 -24.52 -11.89 -20.91
CA LEU A 474 -23.67 -13.08 -21.03
C LEU A 474 -22.29 -12.75 -21.61
N LYS A 475 -22.22 -11.92 -22.65
CA LYS A 475 -20.95 -11.44 -23.21
C LYS A 475 -20.09 -10.76 -22.14
N LYS A 476 -20.67 -9.86 -21.34
CA LYS A 476 -19.93 -9.18 -20.26
C LYS A 476 -19.57 -10.08 -19.07
N SER A 477 -20.33 -11.15 -18.85
CA SER A 477 -20.21 -11.97 -17.64
C SER A 477 -19.37 -13.24 -17.81
N LEU A 478 -19.20 -13.77 -19.03
CA LEU A 478 -18.40 -14.96 -19.28
C LEU A 478 -16.93 -14.60 -19.53
N ASN A 479 -16.02 -15.33 -18.89
CA ASN A 479 -14.59 -15.24 -19.20
C ASN A 479 -14.21 -16.37 -20.17
N ILE A 480 -14.01 -16.04 -21.44
CA ILE A 480 -13.65 -17.00 -22.49
C ILE A 480 -12.16 -16.88 -22.77
N VAL A 481 -11.45 -18.00 -22.66
CA VAL A 481 -10.01 -18.10 -22.94
C VAL A 481 -9.80 -19.11 -24.07
N ILE A 482 -9.08 -18.69 -25.12
CA ILE A 482 -8.69 -19.54 -26.25
C ILE A 482 -7.19 -19.37 -26.43
N ASP A 483 -6.44 -20.47 -26.48
CA ASP A 483 -4.98 -20.48 -26.65
C ASP A 483 -4.27 -19.53 -25.66
N ASP A 484 -4.67 -19.60 -24.38
CA ASP A 484 -4.20 -18.77 -23.27
C ASP A 484 -4.44 -17.25 -23.41
N GLN A 485 -5.29 -16.83 -24.35
CA GLN A 485 -5.69 -15.44 -24.52
C GLN A 485 -7.16 -15.23 -24.18
N CYS A 486 -7.46 -14.18 -23.39
CA CYS A 486 -8.84 -13.77 -23.13
C CYS A 486 -9.47 -13.18 -24.39
N VAL A 487 -10.63 -13.72 -24.78
CA VAL A 487 -11.39 -13.24 -25.95
C VAL A 487 -12.36 -12.15 -25.49
N ASN A 488 -12.32 -10.98 -26.12
CA ASN A 488 -13.33 -9.95 -25.88
C ASN A 488 -14.61 -10.26 -26.67
N THR A 489 -15.66 -10.63 -25.95
CA THR A 489 -16.94 -11.07 -26.50
C THR A 489 -17.94 -9.92 -26.69
N THR A 490 -17.68 -8.73 -26.14
CA THR A 490 -18.68 -7.63 -26.10
C THR A 490 -19.00 -7.06 -27.48
N TYR A 491 -18.12 -7.24 -28.46
CA TYR A 491 -18.32 -6.78 -29.84
C TYR A 491 -18.98 -7.81 -30.76
N LEU A 492 -19.09 -9.05 -30.31
CA LEU A 492 -19.67 -10.12 -31.12
C LEU A 492 -21.19 -9.93 -31.25
N SER A 493 -21.74 -10.25 -32.42
CA SER A 493 -23.17 -10.46 -32.57
C SER A 493 -23.64 -11.65 -31.70
N ASN A 494 -24.95 -11.77 -31.48
CA ASN A 494 -25.49 -12.87 -30.68
C ASN A 494 -25.16 -14.24 -31.30
N LYS A 495 -25.25 -14.34 -32.62
CA LYS A 495 -24.92 -15.55 -33.37
C LYS A 495 -23.44 -15.91 -33.27
N GLU A 496 -22.55 -14.94 -33.48
CA GLU A 496 -21.10 -15.17 -33.37
C GLU A 496 -20.70 -15.58 -31.94
N PHE A 497 -21.32 -14.98 -30.93
CA PHE A 497 -21.07 -15.35 -29.54
C PHE A 497 -21.57 -16.76 -29.19
N ILE A 498 -22.76 -17.14 -29.66
CA ILE A 498 -23.27 -18.50 -29.47
C ILE A 498 -22.38 -19.51 -30.21
N GLN A 499 -21.97 -19.20 -31.45
CA GLN A 499 -21.05 -20.04 -32.20
C GLN A 499 -19.71 -20.20 -31.47
N LEU A 500 -19.17 -19.13 -30.89
CA LEU A 500 -17.97 -19.19 -30.06
C LEU A 500 -18.14 -20.13 -28.86
N LEU A 501 -19.30 -20.13 -28.20
CA LEU A 501 -19.59 -21.06 -27.10
C LEU A 501 -19.68 -22.51 -27.58
N ILE A 502 -20.28 -22.76 -28.75
CA ILE A 502 -20.32 -24.09 -29.39
C ILE A 502 -18.89 -24.56 -29.69
N ASP A 503 -18.06 -23.70 -30.28
CA ASP A 503 -16.68 -24.03 -30.64
C ASP A 503 -15.84 -24.33 -29.41
N VAL A 504 -15.95 -23.51 -28.35
CA VAL A 504 -15.29 -23.77 -27.07
C VAL A 504 -15.72 -25.11 -26.50
N TYR A 505 -17.03 -25.38 -26.41
CA TYR A 505 -17.55 -26.64 -25.89
C TYR A 505 -17.11 -27.85 -26.73
N SER A 506 -17.04 -27.71 -28.06
CA SER A 506 -16.58 -28.79 -28.95
C SER A 506 -15.12 -29.17 -28.69
N LYS A 507 -14.27 -28.19 -28.34
CA LYS A 507 -12.84 -28.35 -28.07
C LYS A 507 -12.57 -28.83 -26.65
N THR A 508 -13.21 -28.23 -25.65
CA THR A 508 -12.88 -28.45 -24.22
C THR A 508 -13.83 -29.40 -23.51
N ARG A 509 -15.02 -29.65 -24.08
CA ARG A 509 -16.16 -30.31 -23.41
C ARG A 509 -16.64 -29.61 -22.14
N GLU A 510 -16.26 -28.34 -21.95
CA GLU A 510 -16.67 -27.52 -20.81
C GLU A 510 -17.18 -26.16 -21.29
N PHE A 511 -18.15 -25.61 -20.58
CA PHE A 511 -18.60 -24.25 -20.81
C PHE A 511 -17.87 -23.24 -19.91
N PRO A 512 -17.62 -22.01 -20.41
CA PRO A 512 -17.08 -20.92 -19.61
C PRO A 512 -17.93 -20.66 -18.35
N ARG A 513 -17.28 -20.31 -17.24
CA ARG A 513 -18.01 -19.95 -16.02
C ARG A 513 -18.48 -18.51 -16.06
N ILE A 514 -19.68 -18.25 -15.55
CA ILE A 514 -20.16 -16.90 -15.23
C ILE A 514 -19.24 -16.31 -14.16
N ASN A 515 -18.57 -15.21 -14.52
CA ASN A 515 -17.63 -14.49 -13.69
C ASN A 515 -18.31 -13.37 -12.89
N ILE A 516 -19.48 -13.67 -12.31
CA ILE A 516 -20.24 -12.76 -11.43
C ILE A 516 -20.71 -13.55 -10.21
N ASN A 517 -20.54 -12.95 -9.03
CA ASN A 517 -21.01 -13.51 -7.77
C ASN A 517 -21.64 -12.43 -6.90
N LEU A 518 -22.53 -12.86 -6.01
CA LEU A 518 -23.23 -12.02 -5.03
C LEU A 518 -22.47 -11.98 -3.69
N ASN A 519 -21.13 -12.08 -3.73
CA ASN A 519 -20.35 -12.11 -2.51
C ASN A 519 -20.50 -10.78 -1.78
N SER A 520 -20.93 -10.86 -0.52
CA SER A 520 -21.03 -9.70 0.36
C SER A 520 -19.74 -9.49 1.14
N TYR A 521 -19.54 -8.26 1.64
CA TYR A 521 -18.58 -8.02 2.71
C TYR A 521 -19.10 -8.71 3.96
N SER A 522 -18.56 -9.89 4.26
CA SER A 522 -18.88 -10.54 5.52
C SER A 522 -17.94 -10.03 6.60
N HIS A 523 -18.54 -9.55 7.67
CA HIS A 523 -17.81 -9.12 8.86
C HIS A 523 -17.92 -10.16 9.97
N HIS A 524 -18.28 -11.40 9.62
CA HIS A 524 -18.37 -12.51 10.53
C HIS A 524 -17.29 -13.54 10.26
N MET A 525 -16.64 -14.03 11.31
CA MET A 525 -15.61 -15.06 11.17
C MET A 525 -16.17 -16.36 10.58
N ASP A 526 -17.47 -16.62 10.77
CA ASP A 526 -18.15 -17.82 10.27
C ASP A 526 -18.50 -17.79 8.78
N ASP A 527 -18.17 -16.71 8.07
CA ASP A 527 -18.26 -16.65 6.62
C ASP A 527 -17.39 -17.72 5.94
N GLN A 528 -17.83 -18.24 4.79
CA GLN A 528 -17.09 -19.23 4.04
C GLN A 528 -15.66 -18.76 3.68
N TYR A 529 -15.48 -17.48 3.35
CA TYR A 529 -14.15 -16.93 3.04
C TYR A 529 -13.22 -17.03 4.24
N HIS A 530 -13.70 -16.58 5.41
CA HIS A 530 -12.90 -16.57 6.64
C HIS A 530 -12.68 -17.99 7.18
N LYS A 531 -13.69 -18.86 7.14
CA LYS A 531 -13.56 -20.29 7.48
C LYS A 531 -12.50 -20.98 6.64
N LYS A 532 -12.55 -20.82 5.31
CA LYS A 532 -11.55 -21.39 4.40
C LYS A 532 -10.15 -20.87 4.73
N LYS A 533 -10.00 -19.58 5.04
CA LYS A 533 -8.71 -18.99 5.42
C LYS A 533 -8.21 -19.51 6.77
N LEU A 534 -9.10 -19.74 7.75
CA LEU A 534 -8.75 -20.33 9.04
C LEU A 534 -8.34 -21.81 8.87
N GLU A 535 -9.08 -22.57 8.06
CA GLU A 535 -8.76 -23.97 7.73
C GLU A 535 -7.41 -24.10 7.02
N GLN A 536 -7.17 -23.26 6.00
CA GLN A 536 -5.90 -23.22 5.25
C GLN A 536 -4.70 -22.88 6.14
N ASN A 537 -4.91 -22.05 7.16
CA ASN A 537 -3.86 -21.67 8.11
C ASN A 537 -3.86 -22.55 9.37
N HIS A 538 -4.66 -23.62 9.41
CA HIS A 538 -4.82 -24.53 10.54
C HIS A 538 -5.11 -23.83 11.89
N VAL A 539 -5.87 -22.73 11.86
CA VAL A 539 -6.22 -21.94 13.04
C VAL A 539 -7.44 -22.55 13.72
N THR A 540 -7.21 -23.31 14.79
CA THR A 540 -8.26 -24.01 15.55
C THR A 540 -8.47 -23.47 16.96
N ASP A 541 -7.41 -22.97 17.59
CA ASP A 541 -7.42 -22.50 18.98
C ASP A 541 -8.26 -21.22 19.18
N PRO A 542 -9.07 -21.13 20.24
CA PRO A 542 -9.89 -19.95 20.55
C PRO A 542 -9.12 -18.62 20.63
N TYR A 543 -7.89 -18.60 21.15
CA TYR A 543 -7.08 -17.38 21.19
C TYR A 543 -6.64 -16.96 19.79
N ASP A 544 -6.17 -17.90 18.96
CA ASP A 544 -5.76 -17.57 17.60
C ASP A 544 -6.94 -17.12 16.72
N LYS A 545 -8.14 -17.68 16.96
CA LYS A 545 -9.39 -17.18 16.37
C LYS A 545 -9.71 -15.75 16.81
N GLU A 546 -9.53 -15.42 18.10
CA GLU A 546 -9.74 -14.05 18.60
C GLU A 546 -8.76 -13.05 17.96
N ILE A 547 -7.48 -13.41 17.85
CA ILE A 547 -6.48 -12.59 17.15
C ILE A 547 -6.86 -12.39 15.69
N TYR A 548 -7.33 -13.44 15.01
CA TYR A 548 -7.80 -13.32 13.64
C TYR A 548 -9.02 -12.40 13.50
N ARG A 549 -10.00 -12.49 14.42
CA ARG A 549 -11.17 -11.57 14.48
C ARG A 549 -10.70 -10.13 14.65
N PHE A 550 -9.75 -9.89 15.56
CA PHE A 550 -9.17 -8.58 15.79
C PHE A 550 -8.48 -8.03 14.54
N ASP A 551 -7.54 -8.77 13.95
CA ASP A 551 -6.71 -8.32 12.82
C ASP A 551 -7.51 -8.03 11.55
N ASN A 552 -8.65 -8.71 11.39
CA ASN A 552 -9.56 -8.53 10.25
C ASN A 552 -10.81 -7.70 10.61
N MET A 553 -10.87 -7.13 11.82
CA MET A 553 -11.99 -6.33 12.34
C MET A 553 -13.36 -7.01 12.15
N LEU A 554 -13.47 -8.27 12.58
CA LEU A 554 -14.67 -9.10 12.46
C LEU A 554 -15.48 -9.13 13.77
N ASP A 555 -16.75 -9.48 13.66
CA ASP A 555 -17.70 -9.70 14.75
C ASP A 555 -17.77 -8.52 15.73
N GLU A 556 -17.30 -8.69 16.98
CA GLU A 556 -17.29 -7.63 17.97
C GLU A 556 -16.34 -6.49 17.59
N TYR A 557 -15.24 -6.80 16.89
CA TYR A 557 -14.23 -5.83 16.47
C TYR A 557 -14.73 -4.95 15.32
N TYR A 558 -15.63 -5.45 14.49
CA TYR A 558 -16.32 -4.66 13.47
C TYR A 558 -17.08 -3.49 14.10
N VAL A 559 -17.83 -3.77 15.17
CA VAL A 559 -18.58 -2.75 15.93
C VAL A 559 -17.64 -1.90 16.77
N LYS A 560 -16.70 -2.53 17.49
CA LYS A 560 -15.76 -1.86 18.38
C LYS A 560 -14.94 -0.80 17.66
N PHE A 561 -14.44 -1.08 16.46
CA PHE A 561 -13.65 -0.11 15.71
C PHE A 561 -14.46 0.79 14.78
N ASN A 562 -15.79 0.76 14.86
CA ASN A 562 -16.66 1.51 13.96
C ASN A 562 -16.35 1.23 12.47
N ASN A 563 -16.02 -0.02 12.12
CA ASN A 563 -15.65 -0.43 10.76
C ASN A 563 -16.86 -0.55 9.82
N SER A 564 -17.90 0.24 10.05
CA SER A 564 -19.07 0.27 9.19
C SER A 564 -18.72 0.90 7.84
N PRO A 565 -19.38 0.49 6.74
CA PRO A 565 -19.26 1.19 5.48
C PRO A 565 -19.66 2.66 5.62
N LEU A 566 -19.00 3.53 4.84
CA LEU A 566 -19.35 4.95 4.85
C LEU A 566 -20.71 5.15 4.18
N VAL A 567 -21.70 5.60 4.96
CA VAL A 567 -23.06 5.87 4.46
C VAL A 567 -23.12 7.28 3.90
N LEU A 568 -23.16 7.39 2.58
CA LEU A 568 -23.17 8.66 1.82
C LEU A 568 -24.49 8.85 1.05
N THR A 569 -25.62 8.53 1.67
CA THR A 569 -26.95 8.88 1.11
C THR A 569 -27.16 10.40 1.15
N GLN A 570 -28.11 10.93 0.36
CA GLN A 570 -28.35 12.37 0.23
C GLN A 570 -28.51 13.10 1.58
N ASN A 571 -29.23 12.49 2.53
CA ASN A 571 -29.44 13.01 3.88
C ASN A 571 -28.22 12.87 4.83
N ARG A 572 -27.17 12.17 4.42
CA ARG A 572 -25.94 11.94 5.20
C ARG A 572 -24.76 12.78 4.71
N ILE A 573 -24.88 13.46 3.57
CA ILE A 573 -23.85 14.35 3.03
C ILE A 573 -23.54 15.51 3.99
N ILE A 574 -24.55 16.25 4.47
CA ILE A 574 -24.33 17.37 5.41
C ILE A 574 -23.71 16.86 6.73
N PRO A 575 -24.25 15.80 7.37
CA PRO A 575 -23.61 15.19 8.54
C PRO A 575 -22.16 14.76 8.31
N PHE A 576 -21.83 14.23 7.13
CA PHE A 576 -20.45 13.85 6.79
C PHE A 576 -19.48 15.04 6.87
N TYR A 577 -19.86 16.20 6.33
CA TYR A 577 -19.03 17.40 6.43
C TYR A 577 -18.91 17.94 7.86
N ALA A 578 -19.98 17.88 8.64
CA ALA A 578 -19.95 18.27 10.05
C ALA A 578 -19.06 17.33 10.89
N GLU A 579 -19.11 16.02 10.61
CA GLU A 579 -18.39 14.98 11.35
C GLU A 579 -16.88 15.02 11.06
N TYR A 580 -16.48 15.05 9.78
CA TYR A 580 -15.09 14.86 9.37
C TYR A 580 -14.31 16.13 9.05
N PHE A 581 -15.02 17.23 8.78
CA PHE A 581 -14.40 18.53 8.47
C PHE A 581 -14.77 19.62 9.48
N HIS A 582 -15.76 19.38 10.32
CA HIS A 582 -16.27 20.35 11.29
C HIS A 582 -16.75 21.67 10.65
N VAL A 583 -17.34 21.56 9.46
CA VAL A 583 -17.87 22.71 8.71
C VAL A 583 -19.34 22.53 8.36
N LYS A 584 -20.05 23.66 8.23
CA LYS A 584 -21.33 23.70 7.54
C LYS A 584 -21.07 23.65 6.04
N LEU A 585 -21.75 22.76 5.30
CA LEU A 585 -21.48 22.60 3.87
C LEU A 585 -21.98 23.78 3.02
N PHE A 586 -23.20 24.25 3.27
CA PHE A 586 -23.88 25.25 2.45
C PHE A 586 -24.30 26.50 3.24
N ASP A 587 -24.25 27.65 2.57
CA ASP A 587 -24.92 28.90 2.98
C ASP A 587 -25.89 29.30 1.86
N GLY A 588 -27.17 28.96 2.05
CA GLY A 588 -28.16 29.01 0.96
C GLY A 588 -27.89 27.89 -0.05
N GLU A 589 -27.81 28.23 -1.32
CA GLU A 589 -27.52 27.29 -2.42
C GLU A 589 -26.02 27.16 -2.74
N SER A 590 -25.19 28.05 -2.18
CA SER A 590 -23.74 28.05 -2.42
C SER A 590 -22.98 27.36 -1.30
N LEU A 591 -21.77 26.90 -1.60
CA LEU A 591 -20.86 26.38 -0.58
C LEU A 591 -20.58 27.47 0.47
N SER A 592 -20.53 27.08 1.75
CA SER A 592 -20.13 28.01 2.81
C SER A 592 -18.66 28.42 2.64
N LYS A 593 -18.25 29.50 3.30
CA LYS A 593 -16.85 29.94 3.28
C LYS A 593 -15.89 28.85 3.79
N ASP A 594 -16.26 28.14 4.84
CA ASP A 594 -15.42 27.09 5.44
C ASP A 594 -15.40 25.83 4.57
N ALA A 595 -16.50 25.48 3.91
CA ALA A 595 -16.53 24.39 2.95
C ALA A 595 -15.63 24.69 1.74
N LYS A 596 -15.66 25.92 1.20
CA LYS A 596 -14.74 26.33 0.12
C LYS A 596 -13.27 26.21 0.53
N LYS A 597 -12.95 26.49 1.80
CA LYS A 597 -11.60 26.26 2.34
C LYS A 597 -11.20 24.79 2.30
N VAL A 598 -12.10 23.87 2.70
CA VAL A 598 -11.86 22.42 2.58
C VAL A 598 -11.57 22.03 1.12
N MET A 599 -12.35 22.55 0.17
CA MET A 599 -12.13 22.29 -1.26
C MET A 599 -10.79 22.85 -1.75
N HIS A 600 -10.41 24.04 -1.30
CA HIS A 600 -9.12 24.65 -1.62
C HIS A 600 -7.96 23.84 -1.05
N ASP A 601 -8.05 23.41 0.22
CA ASP A 601 -7.02 22.56 0.86
C ASP A 601 -6.86 21.23 0.08
N TYR A 602 -7.96 20.67 -0.44
CA TYR A 602 -7.91 19.47 -1.28
C TYR A 602 -7.30 19.74 -2.67
N LEU A 603 -7.62 20.88 -3.29
CA LEU A 603 -6.99 21.33 -4.53
C LEU A 603 -5.48 21.52 -4.36
N GLU A 604 -5.04 22.21 -3.29
CA GLU A 604 -3.62 22.37 -2.96
C GLU A 604 -2.95 21.00 -2.81
N GLY A 605 -3.62 20.02 -2.19
CA GLY A 605 -3.12 18.66 -2.07
C GLY A 605 -2.97 17.91 -3.39
N ILE A 606 -3.96 17.96 -4.29
CA ILE A 606 -3.85 17.37 -5.63
C ILE A 606 -2.68 17.99 -6.40
N LEU A 607 -2.57 19.32 -6.35
CA LEU A 607 -1.51 20.07 -7.01
C LEU A 607 -0.14 19.75 -6.42
N TRP A 608 -0.04 19.61 -5.10
CA TRP A 608 1.19 19.23 -4.42
C TRP A 608 1.63 17.82 -4.80
N VAL A 609 0.71 16.84 -4.85
CA VAL A 609 1.04 15.47 -5.25
C VAL A 609 1.54 15.44 -6.70
N PHE A 610 0.85 16.15 -7.60
CA PHE A 610 1.30 16.31 -8.98
C PHE A 610 2.69 16.93 -9.05
N ASN A 611 2.93 18.03 -8.32
CA ASN A 611 4.25 18.67 -8.28
C ASN A 611 5.33 17.71 -7.75
N SER A 612 5.03 16.99 -6.67
CA SER A 612 5.91 16.01 -6.04
C SER A 612 6.34 14.91 -7.01
N TYR A 613 5.45 14.42 -7.86
CA TYR A 613 5.75 13.33 -8.80
C TYR A 613 6.45 13.83 -10.06
N PHE A 614 6.01 14.96 -10.63
CA PHE A 614 6.43 15.40 -11.96
C PHE A 614 7.59 16.40 -11.95
N ASN A 615 7.66 17.30 -10.96
CA ASN A 615 8.58 18.43 -10.97
C ASN A 615 9.57 18.43 -9.81
N ASP A 616 9.15 17.94 -8.65
CA ASP A 616 9.89 18.14 -7.41
C ASP A 616 11.21 17.37 -7.48
N LYS A 617 12.29 18.13 -7.65
CA LYS A 617 13.68 17.64 -7.59
C LYS A 617 14.26 17.82 -6.19
N THR A 618 13.51 18.46 -5.27
CA THR A 618 13.87 18.50 -3.85
C THR A 618 13.60 17.13 -3.23
N TYR A 619 14.21 16.89 -2.07
CA TYR A 619 14.07 15.63 -1.36
C TYR A 619 13.09 15.73 -0.19
N VAL A 620 12.78 16.95 0.28
CA VAL A 620 11.93 17.22 1.44
C VAL A 620 11.17 18.54 1.32
N ASN A 621 9.95 18.56 1.86
CA ASN A 621 9.14 19.76 2.03
C ASN A 621 8.26 19.68 3.30
N THR A 622 7.71 20.81 3.72
CA THR A 622 6.94 20.95 4.97
C THR A 622 5.42 20.82 4.79
N TRP A 623 4.93 20.48 3.60
CA TRP A 623 3.49 20.39 3.35
C TRP A 623 2.88 19.11 3.93
N CYS A 624 1.64 19.20 4.40
CA CYS A 624 0.79 18.04 4.68
C CYS A 624 -0.69 18.38 4.56
N TYR A 625 -1.50 17.37 4.24
CA TYR A 625 -2.95 17.49 4.20
C TYR A 625 -3.58 17.31 5.59
N LEU A 626 -4.30 18.34 6.06
CA LEU A 626 -4.78 18.44 7.43
C LEU A 626 -6.14 17.79 7.69
N HIS A 627 -6.90 17.40 6.66
CA HIS A 627 -8.19 16.74 6.84
C HIS A 627 -8.08 15.22 6.80
N GLU A 628 -8.94 14.51 7.53
CA GLU A 628 -8.92 13.04 7.59
C GLU A 628 -9.50 12.39 6.34
N LYS A 629 -10.42 13.09 5.67
CA LYS A 629 -11.17 12.64 4.50
C LYS A 629 -11.00 13.60 3.32
N SER A 630 -11.38 13.12 2.14
CA SER A 630 -11.53 13.94 0.94
C SER A 630 -12.95 14.54 0.89
N PRO A 631 -13.13 15.71 0.27
CA PRO A 631 -14.47 16.17 -0.08
C PRO A 631 -15.10 15.26 -1.14
N LEU A 632 -16.42 15.29 -1.23
CA LEU A 632 -17.15 14.63 -2.33
C LEU A 632 -16.88 15.37 -3.64
N LEU A 633 -16.82 14.62 -4.74
CA LEU A 633 -16.47 15.10 -6.07
C LEU A 633 -17.41 16.23 -6.54
N THR A 634 -18.70 16.10 -6.28
CA THR A 634 -19.73 17.07 -6.64
C THR A 634 -19.42 18.45 -6.06
N HIS A 635 -19.14 18.52 -4.76
CA HIS A 635 -18.86 19.78 -4.08
C HIS A 635 -17.48 20.33 -4.47
N PHE A 636 -16.52 19.44 -4.74
CA PHE A 636 -15.23 19.86 -5.26
C PHE A 636 -15.38 20.50 -6.65
N VAL A 637 -16.17 19.91 -7.54
CA VAL A 637 -16.49 20.48 -8.85
C VAL A 637 -17.25 21.81 -8.72
N MET A 638 -18.21 21.92 -7.79
CA MET A 638 -18.89 23.20 -7.51
C MET A 638 -17.87 24.29 -7.15
N TYR A 639 -16.88 23.98 -6.31
CA TYR A 639 -15.82 24.93 -5.99
C TYR A 639 -14.92 25.26 -7.21
N LEU A 640 -14.55 24.25 -8.02
CA LEU A 640 -13.81 24.48 -9.26
C LEU A 640 -14.61 25.31 -10.29
N ASP A 641 -15.94 25.35 -10.17
CA ASP A 641 -16.82 26.18 -10.98
C ASP A 641 -16.76 27.66 -10.60
N GLU A 642 -16.51 27.95 -9.33
CA GLU A 642 -16.42 29.31 -8.80
C GLU A 642 -15.02 29.95 -8.97
N ILE A 643 -13.95 29.16 -9.08
CA ILE A 643 -12.59 29.67 -9.25
C ILE A 643 -12.18 29.74 -10.73
N ASP A 644 -11.25 30.64 -11.03
CA ASP A 644 -10.68 30.80 -12.36
C ASP A 644 -9.28 30.15 -12.49
N GLN A 645 -8.72 30.21 -13.70
CA GLN A 645 -7.37 29.73 -13.98
C GLN A 645 -6.31 30.42 -13.13
N LYS A 646 -6.53 31.69 -12.74
CA LYS A 646 -5.56 32.44 -11.96
C LYS A 646 -5.44 31.87 -10.56
N VAL A 647 -6.55 31.64 -9.86
CA VAL A 647 -6.54 31.01 -8.51
C VAL A 647 -5.87 29.63 -8.55
N PHE A 648 -6.16 28.84 -9.58
CA PHE A 648 -5.53 27.53 -9.77
C PHE A 648 -4.00 27.64 -9.94
N SER A 649 -3.55 28.55 -10.82
CA SER A 649 -2.14 28.81 -11.07
C SER A 649 -1.42 29.39 -9.86
N ASP A 650 -2.04 30.34 -9.14
CA ASP A 650 -1.50 30.94 -7.91
C ASP A 650 -1.34 29.88 -6.81
N THR A 651 -2.29 28.93 -6.71
CA THR A 651 -2.20 27.81 -5.77
C THR A 651 -1.02 26.90 -6.11
N PHE A 652 -0.84 26.55 -7.39
CA PHE A 652 0.27 25.71 -7.84
C PHE A 652 1.63 26.39 -7.66
N ASN A 653 1.77 27.65 -8.08
CA ASN A 653 3.00 28.43 -7.94
C ASN A 653 3.33 28.73 -6.46
N GLY A 654 2.31 28.79 -5.60
CA GLY A 654 2.47 28.98 -4.17
C GLY A 654 3.03 27.77 -3.42
N LEU A 655 3.20 26.61 -4.07
CA LEU A 655 3.71 25.39 -3.41
C LEU A 655 5.19 25.51 -2.99
N ASP A 656 5.97 26.38 -3.64
CA ASP A 656 7.38 26.61 -3.34
C ASP A 656 7.61 27.08 -1.90
N LYS A 657 6.58 27.68 -1.27
CA LYS A 657 6.62 28.10 0.14
C LYS A 657 6.85 26.94 1.12
N TYR A 658 6.64 25.70 0.67
CA TYR A 658 6.84 24.49 1.47
C TYR A 658 8.23 23.88 1.31
N TYR A 659 9.02 24.33 0.33
CA TYR A 659 10.37 23.80 0.14
C TYR A 659 11.28 24.16 1.30
N VAL A 660 12.09 23.18 1.70
CA VAL A 660 13.08 23.36 2.76
C VAL A 660 14.40 23.77 2.10
N SER A 661 14.74 25.06 2.17
CA SER A 661 16.01 25.58 1.67
C SER A 661 17.16 25.43 2.68
N ASP A 662 16.85 25.30 3.97
CA ASP A 662 17.82 25.11 5.04
C ASP A 662 17.45 23.89 5.89
N LEU A 663 18.19 22.80 5.70
CA LEU A 663 18.01 21.55 6.45
C LEU A 663 18.23 21.69 7.95
N SER A 664 18.93 22.74 8.42
CA SER A 664 19.09 23.02 9.86
C SER A 664 17.76 23.37 10.53
N THR A 665 16.81 23.91 9.77
CA THR A 665 15.47 24.25 10.24
C THR A 665 14.49 23.08 10.17
N TYR A 666 14.90 21.97 9.54
CA TYR A 666 14.08 20.77 9.37
C TYR A 666 14.46 19.67 10.38
N PHE A 667 13.68 18.58 10.41
CA PHE A 667 13.88 17.47 11.33
C PHE A 667 15.15 16.70 11.01
N THR A 668 15.99 16.47 12.00
CA THR A 668 17.08 15.47 11.97
C THR A 668 16.54 14.04 12.08
N PRO A 669 17.34 13.00 11.79
CA PRO A 669 16.86 11.61 11.88
C PRO A 669 16.40 11.24 13.29
N LEU A 670 17.12 11.69 14.32
CA LEU A 670 16.74 11.47 15.70
C LEU A 670 15.47 12.23 16.09
N GLU A 671 15.33 13.50 15.66
CA GLU A 671 14.13 14.30 15.88
C GLU A 671 12.91 13.67 15.18
N GLN A 672 13.06 13.20 13.95
CA GLN A 672 12.02 12.51 13.21
C GLN A 672 11.59 11.22 13.92
N LEU A 673 12.54 10.40 14.40
CA LEU A 673 12.24 9.19 15.17
C LEU A 673 11.34 9.47 16.37
N MET A 674 11.66 10.50 17.17
CA MET A 674 10.83 10.93 18.31
C MET A 674 9.50 11.54 17.86
N TYR A 675 9.50 12.28 16.76
CA TYR A 675 8.31 12.94 16.24
C TYR A 675 7.23 11.93 15.81
N VAL A 676 7.61 10.88 15.10
CA VAL A 676 6.64 9.92 14.53
C VAL A 676 6.30 8.76 15.47
N SER A 677 7.09 8.51 16.52
CA SER A 677 6.94 7.29 17.33
C SER A 677 6.15 7.54 18.62
N PRO A 678 5.36 6.56 19.08
CA PRO A 678 4.83 6.57 20.44
C PRO A 678 5.95 6.32 21.45
N ILE A 679 5.92 7.02 22.58
CA ILE A 679 6.90 6.88 23.65
C ILE A 679 6.50 5.70 24.54
N VAL A 680 6.83 4.50 24.07
CA VAL A 680 6.74 3.24 24.80
C VAL A 680 8.15 2.72 25.11
N ASP A 681 8.31 1.83 26.08
CA ASP A 681 9.62 1.33 26.56
C ASP A 681 10.54 0.89 25.42
N ASN A 682 9.98 0.15 24.45
CA ASN A 682 10.70 -0.31 23.27
C ASN A 682 11.30 0.83 22.45
N VAL A 683 10.59 1.96 22.30
CA VAL A 683 11.06 3.14 21.56
C VAL A 683 12.03 3.96 22.41
N LEU A 684 11.76 4.12 23.71
CA LEU A 684 12.66 4.81 24.64
C LEU A 684 14.05 4.16 24.68
N ASN A 685 14.10 2.83 24.65
CA ASN A 685 15.34 2.06 24.58
C ASN A 685 16.13 2.29 23.28
N LEU A 686 15.50 2.79 22.21
CA LEU A 686 16.22 3.16 20.99
C LEU A 686 16.88 4.53 21.09
N LEU A 687 16.44 5.42 21.98
CA LEU A 687 16.94 6.79 22.05
C LEU A 687 18.29 6.87 22.77
N PRO A 688 19.16 7.82 22.40
CA PRO A 688 20.37 8.11 23.19
C PRO A 688 20.00 8.46 24.64
N LYS A 689 20.87 8.08 25.59
CA LYS A 689 20.60 8.19 27.03
C LYS A 689 20.14 9.58 27.47
N ASN A 690 20.75 10.64 26.94
CA ASN A 690 20.39 12.03 27.27
C ASN A 690 18.97 12.41 26.83
N TYR A 691 18.49 11.91 25.68
CA TYR A 691 17.12 12.15 25.22
C TYR A 691 16.11 11.30 25.99
N ARG A 692 16.46 10.04 26.28
CA ARG A 692 15.64 9.17 27.13
C ARG A 692 15.40 9.81 28.51
N GLN A 693 16.47 10.24 29.18
CA GLN A 693 16.38 10.90 30.48
C GLN A 693 15.56 12.20 30.44
N PHE A 694 15.68 12.97 29.35
CA PHE A 694 14.87 14.17 29.18
C PHE A 694 13.37 13.85 29.03
N ILE A 695 13.02 12.85 28.22
CA ILE A 695 11.62 12.44 28.00
C ILE A 695 11.01 11.83 29.26
N GLU A 696 11.79 11.06 30.02
CA GLU A 696 11.38 10.45 31.29
C GLU A 696 11.40 11.45 32.48
N SER A 697 11.84 12.70 32.28
CA SER A 697 11.94 13.69 33.36
C SER A 697 10.58 14.25 33.79
N ASP A 698 10.43 14.52 35.09
CA ASP A 698 9.23 15.13 35.65
C ASP A 698 8.97 16.55 35.10
N ASP A 699 10.02 17.23 34.68
CA ASP A 699 10.01 18.60 34.12
C ASP A 699 9.88 18.64 32.59
N LEU A 700 9.39 17.55 31.96
CA LEU A 700 9.17 17.51 30.51
C LEU A 700 8.29 18.70 30.05
N ASP A 701 8.69 19.33 28.94
CA ASP A 701 8.01 20.47 28.34
C ASP A 701 6.49 20.22 28.22
N PRO A 702 5.60 21.12 28.67
CA PRO A 702 4.15 20.91 28.67
C PRO A 702 3.58 20.58 27.29
N PHE A 703 4.18 21.12 26.22
CA PHE A 703 3.79 20.77 24.86
C PHE A 703 4.10 19.29 24.57
N LEU A 704 5.28 18.81 24.95
CA LEU A 704 5.67 17.41 24.75
C LEU A 704 4.85 16.44 25.60
N LYS A 705 4.46 16.82 26.83
CA LYS A 705 3.52 16.04 27.67
C LYS A 705 2.17 15.81 26.98
N LYS A 706 1.66 16.81 26.25
CA LYS A 706 0.43 16.66 25.45
C LYS A 706 0.67 15.94 24.12
N TYR A 707 1.86 16.11 23.54
CA TYR A 707 2.23 15.52 22.25
C TYR A 707 2.37 14.00 22.31
N PHE A 708 3.02 13.48 23.36
CA PHE A 708 3.25 12.05 23.56
C PHE A 708 2.02 11.41 24.20
N ILE A 709 1.19 10.79 23.37
CA ILE A 709 -0.07 10.20 23.81
C ILE A 709 0.19 8.87 24.53
N ASN A 710 -0.49 8.64 25.64
CA ASN A 710 -0.37 7.41 26.40
C ASN A 710 -1.16 6.26 25.74
N ILE A 711 -0.42 5.30 25.18
CA ILE A 711 -1.00 4.14 24.47
C ILE A 711 -1.83 3.25 25.42
N ASN A 712 -1.39 3.05 26.65
CA ASN A 712 -2.11 2.22 27.63
C ASN A 712 -3.48 2.82 27.95
N GLN A 713 -3.57 4.14 28.13
CA GLN A 713 -4.85 4.82 28.35
C GLN A 713 -5.81 4.66 27.17
N ILE A 714 -5.32 4.75 25.93
CA ILE A 714 -6.14 4.50 24.74
C ILE A 714 -6.63 3.05 24.76
N VAL A 715 -5.75 2.08 25.00
CA VAL A 715 -6.09 0.66 24.98
C VAL A 715 -7.04 0.29 26.13
N ASP A 716 -6.93 0.93 27.29
CA ASP A 716 -7.87 0.77 28.41
C ASP A 716 -9.29 1.22 28.03
N LYS A 717 -9.41 2.38 27.39
CA LYS A 717 -10.69 2.85 26.83
C LYS A 717 -11.21 1.88 25.78
N LEU A 718 -10.41 1.56 24.76
CA LEU A 718 -10.78 0.64 23.69
C LEU A 718 -11.22 -0.73 24.19
N TRP A 719 -10.60 -1.23 25.26
CA TRP A 719 -10.95 -2.51 25.86
C TRP A 719 -12.34 -2.48 26.50
N SER A 720 -12.65 -1.41 27.24
CA SER A 720 -13.92 -1.25 27.98
C SER A 720 -15.10 -0.80 27.10
N GLU A 721 -14.84 -0.02 26.06
CA GLU A 721 -15.88 0.53 25.19
C GLU A 721 -16.47 -0.51 24.23
N LYS A 722 -17.79 -0.44 24.00
CA LYS A 722 -18.46 -1.25 22.96
C LYS A 722 -18.19 -0.71 21.56
N VAL A 723 -18.15 0.61 21.41
CA VAL A 723 -17.79 1.34 20.20
C VAL A 723 -16.73 2.35 20.59
N SER A 724 -15.60 2.30 19.92
CA SER A 724 -14.42 3.10 20.18
C SER A 724 -14.68 4.60 19.98
N SER A 725 -14.28 5.39 20.96
CA SER A 725 -14.22 6.86 20.85
C SER A 725 -12.90 7.36 20.24
N GLU A 726 -11.83 6.56 20.28
CA GLU A 726 -10.45 6.97 19.94
C GLU A 726 -10.01 6.51 18.53
N VAL A 727 -10.40 5.30 18.12
CA VAL A 727 -10.10 4.69 16.82
C VAL A 727 -11.36 4.64 15.96
N ASP A 728 -11.31 5.21 14.75
CA ASP A 728 -12.37 5.16 13.75
C ASP A 728 -11.88 4.46 12.48
N CYS A 729 -12.50 3.32 12.16
CA CYS A 729 -12.21 2.51 10.98
C CYS A 729 -13.30 2.64 9.89
N LYS A 730 -14.20 3.62 9.96
CA LYS A 730 -15.32 3.74 9.01
C LYS A 730 -14.85 3.79 7.55
N GLY A 731 -15.32 2.83 6.76
CA GLY A 731 -14.95 2.64 5.34
C GLY A 731 -13.53 2.13 5.09
N MET A 732 -12.81 1.64 6.10
CA MET A 732 -11.42 1.20 5.96
C MET A 732 -11.31 -0.31 5.78
N ALA A 733 -10.61 -0.74 4.74
CA ALA A 733 -10.39 -2.18 4.48
C ALA A 733 -9.39 -2.83 5.47
N TYR A 734 -8.52 -2.03 6.09
CA TYR A 734 -7.44 -2.52 6.95
C TYR A 734 -7.31 -1.66 8.19
N MET A 735 -7.06 -2.30 9.33
CA MET A 735 -6.88 -1.62 10.62
C MET A 735 -5.75 -0.58 10.58
N THR A 736 -4.71 -0.84 9.79
CA THR A 736 -3.56 0.05 9.59
C THR A 736 -3.91 1.37 8.90
N LYS A 737 -5.11 1.51 8.34
CA LYS A 737 -5.61 2.73 7.71
C LYS A 737 -6.68 3.45 8.55
N CYS A 738 -7.01 2.94 9.74
CA CYS A 738 -7.94 3.60 10.64
C CYS A 738 -7.40 4.92 11.17
N ILE A 739 -8.30 5.79 11.61
CA ILE A 739 -7.97 7.09 12.17
C ILE A 739 -7.87 6.95 13.69
N VAL A 740 -6.84 7.56 14.29
CA VAL A 740 -6.73 7.70 15.75
C VAL A 740 -6.98 9.16 16.10
N LYS A 741 -8.15 9.47 16.65
CA LYS A 741 -8.64 10.84 16.86
C LYS A 741 -7.76 11.65 17.81
N SER A 742 -7.11 11.01 18.77
CA SER A 742 -6.18 11.66 19.69
C SER A 742 -4.87 12.08 19.01
N ILE A 743 -4.52 11.52 17.85
CA ILE A 743 -3.38 11.97 17.06
C ILE A 743 -3.82 13.16 16.21
N SER A 744 -3.80 14.35 16.80
CA SER A 744 -4.02 15.60 16.06
C SER A 744 -3.05 15.71 14.87
N LYS A 745 -3.56 16.07 13.69
CA LYS A 745 -2.71 16.46 12.55
C LYS A 745 -2.04 17.80 12.87
N LEU A 746 -0.72 17.75 13.01
CA LEU A 746 0.09 18.84 13.57
C LEU A 746 0.37 19.92 12.53
N SER A 747 0.11 21.17 12.93
CA SER A 747 0.38 22.35 12.11
C SER A 747 1.88 22.67 12.05
N ALA A 748 2.27 23.55 11.12
CA ALA A 748 3.64 24.06 11.06
C ALA A 748 4.07 24.79 12.35
N LYS A 749 3.11 25.32 13.13
CA LYS A 749 3.39 25.92 14.45
C LYS A 749 3.77 24.85 15.47
N ASP A 750 3.07 23.71 15.46
CA ASP A 750 3.33 22.60 16.37
C ASP A 750 4.70 21.97 16.09
N ASP A 751 5.10 21.91 14.81
CA ASP A 751 6.43 21.42 14.41
C ASP A 751 7.56 22.28 15.00
N LYS A 752 7.41 23.61 14.93
CA LYS A 752 8.36 24.55 15.53
C LYS A 752 8.42 24.41 17.05
N LEU A 753 7.28 24.23 17.71
CA LEU A 753 7.23 24.00 19.16
C LEU A 753 7.91 22.68 19.54
N PHE A 754 7.65 21.61 18.79
CA PHE A 754 8.31 20.31 18.99
C PHE A 754 9.82 20.43 18.88
N LEU A 755 10.33 20.98 17.76
CA LEU A 755 11.76 21.13 17.53
C LEU A 755 12.41 22.04 18.59
N LYS A 756 11.75 23.14 18.96
CA LYS A 756 12.25 24.03 20.01
C LYS A 756 12.36 23.33 21.37
N ALA A 757 11.40 22.46 21.72
CA ALA A 757 11.42 21.73 22.98
C ALA A 757 12.54 20.66 22.98
N ILE A 758 12.64 19.88 21.91
CA ILE A 758 13.62 18.79 21.78
C ILE A 758 15.06 19.31 21.67
N ARG A 759 15.30 20.43 20.97
CA ARG A 759 16.64 21.01 20.79
C ARG A 759 17.23 21.65 22.06
N LYS A 760 16.47 21.71 23.16
CA LYS A 760 17.00 22.08 24.49
C LYS A 760 17.93 21.01 25.08
N VAL A 761 17.82 19.77 24.61
CA VAL A 761 18.62 18.64 25.13
C VAL A 761 20.08 18.80 24.70
N SER A 762 20.99 18.82 25.69
CA SER A 762 22.43 18.86 25.44
C SER A 762 22.88 17.69 24.57
N GLN A 763 23.61 17.99 23.49
CA GLN A 763 24.06 16.99 22.55
C GLN A 763 25.27 16.20 23.08
N THR A 764 25.22 14.88 22.94
CA THR A 764 26.33 13.94 23.16
C THR A 764 26.94 13.49 21.83
N PRO A 765 28.18 12.96 21.78
CA PRO A 765 28.78 12.42 20.55
C PRO A 765 27.90 11.37 19.85
N GLU A 766 27.22 10.52 20.62
CA GLU A 766 26.27 9.53 20.10
C GLU A 766 25.09 10.22 19.41
N SER A 767 24.45 11.18 20.08
CA SER A 767 23.30 11.89 19.52
C SER A 767 23.67 12.74 18.31
N ILE A 768 24.87 13.35 18.27
CA ILE A 768 25.36 14.11 17.12
C ILE A 768 25.52 13.17 15.92
N LYS A 769 26.12 11.99 16.12
CA LYS A 769 26.27 10.99 15.06
C LYS A 769 24.91 10.58 14.48
N ARG A 770 23.88 10.46 15.32
CA ARG A 770 22.53 10.03 14.95
C ARG A 770 21.62 11.15 14.43
N SER A 771 22.06 12.40 14.47
CA SER A 771 21.27 13.59 14.10
C SER A 771 21.76 14.28 12.83
N LYS A 772 22.69 13.70 12.08
CA LYS A 772 23.22 14.31 10.85
C LYS A 772 22.19 14.30 9.73
N ASN A 773 21.97 15.46 9.12
CA ASN A 773 21.21 15.64 7.89
C ASN A 773 22.12 16.21 6.80
N ALA A 774 21.92 15.73 5.58
CA ALA A 774 22.55 16.24 4.38
C ALA A 774 21.58 16.11 3.19
N GLU A 775 21.83 16.88 2.15
CA GLU A 775 21.26 16.56 0.84
C GLU A 775 22.00 15.39 0.21
N PRO A 776 21.32 14.54 -0.59
CA PRO A 776 21.96 13.49 -1.35
C PRO A 776 23.15 13.95 -2.21
N LYS A 777 24.31 13.29 -2.02
CA LYS A 777 25.53 13.52 -2.79
C LYS A 777 25.93 12.21 -3.50
N TYR A 778 25.54 12.09 -4.77
CA TYR A 778 25.63 10.87 -5.57
C TYR A 778 26.93 10.67 -6.39
#